data_AF-A0A7S0KLA6-F1
#
_entry.id   AF-A0A7S0KLA6-F1
#
_cell.length_a   1.000
_cell.length_b   1.000
_cell.length_c   1.000
_cell.angle_alpha   90.00
_cell.angle_beta   90.00
_cell.angle_gamma   90.00
#
_symmetry.space_group_name_H-M   'P 1'
#
loop_
_entity.id
_entity.type
_entity.pdbx_description
1 polymer ?
#
loop_
_entity_poly.entity_id
_entity_poly.type
_entity_poly.pdbx_seq_one_letter_code
_entity_poly.pdbx_strand_id
1 'polypeptide(L)'
;MKGGKIYHLCDAAENTNGEALDITWRGPRVQLSKRFVHADDWIENWDLHPEGVTIMLLVRGQAFTMGIWDGPVLSYPPAKELKTPKGQVAAPLASVLSKAQPRTRLGAYLYDGERLVFVTDASGEEDIEVHYEEAGRTSKRLGLHHGVLGRVEELLPSPEAPLVAIVNHRNALLIVNIDNGDMRTADTSCEGITDLTWSPCGNFLAYTYFMNYEKSCIRVLDVRKGTVFDATKPVLGDHSPAWDADGKYLYFLGSRELEPVYDAAKFGLAFPHVERPHLIILQKDVRNPMLKELKPPYDSESGSGSDYDSDSDPRYNNAKADSKKASSSKKDKPDDDSDWSTVDEDADDGENDEDASTDDDDDDDESYSGEAPPPIKIDTDGLTERVVALPMPISRYGCLCGLEDGRFMVVEYPPSRGAPGGVGTDYSSDDEDGGYGTLISYSVKDLRRSILIHGGVGEVTLSIDRKCMIVEKETDGYLELRVYKAGVRPEEDGSDSEELDQHSCDRRTGLINLDGRVRVLVDPAKEWAQMLGEVYRRLRDDFWCEDMNGVDWEGTLKRYEGILPTISTRRELSDMLTEMSAELGCSHVSVTSGDPGRSARRHSAGYLGADFVWDASVSGYRIVNIVKGDSWDDARGGVLSKPGVNISEGDILLNIDRIPLTEHVSPAALLVEKGGSEVLLTVKIDSEDASVDKALKKLSLKDKKKKSKESKDDSRPKKGDIVPVRVRAMYSELDARYRDMIECRTRTVHAMSDGVVGYLHVPDMESTGYSEFWRHYACEVRKGSLVLDLRGNTGGHISELLLSKLSQRALAWDIPRRGELQVYPSNTPGPLVMLVNERTGSDAELMAESFRKLGLGIVVGTRTWGGLLSIHGSADLIDGSEVSIPSQNVLLVDEIKDPSLRTNKVENVGVYPDVCVNIKPSDYAAGADPQLERAVKEALTLLNKSELARAPSSLRKTHRDDTLAAEIERAETKDKPWSFATWAPLPPTLEEEQAAAAKKAKRSARRKANTSEGAERDV
;
A
#
# COMPACT_ATOMS: atom_id res chain seq x y z
N MET A 1 -22.94 -13.12 34.19
CA MET A 1 -23.42 -14.23 33.34
C MET A 1 -22.91 -15.56 33.89
N LYS A 2 -23.66 -16.64 33.68
CA LYS A 2 -23.17 -18.02 33.86
C LYS A 2 -22.22 -18.33 32.70
N GLY A 3 -20.95 -17.94 32.82
CA GLY A 3 -19.93 -18.24 31.80
C GLY A 3 -19.58 -19.73 31.89
N GLY A 4 -19.81 -20.47 30.81
CA GLY A 4 -19.59 -21.93 30.75
C GLY A 4 -20.41 -22.73 31.76
N LYS A 5 -20.67 -24.01 31.45
CA LYS A 5 -21.11 -24.98 32.47
C LYS A 5 -19.92 -25.86 32.78
N ILE A 6 -19.40 -25.79 33.99
CA ILE A 6 -18.40 -26.75 34.45
C ILE A 6 -19.17 -27.99 34.86
N TYR A 7 -18.92 -29.10 34.17
CA TYR A 7 -19.51 -30.37 34.54
C TYR A 7 -18.54 -31.14 35.44
N HIS A 8 -19.03 -31.54 36.61
CA HIS A 8 -18.34 -32.52 37.42
C HIS A 8 -18.73 -33.91 36.90
N LEU A 9 -17.77 -34.56 36.25
CA LEU A 9 -17.90 -35.93 35.79
C LEU A 9 -17.47 -36.84 36.94
N CYS A 10 -18.43 -37.45 37.65
CA CYS A 10 -18.14 -38.45 38.67
C CYS A 10 -17.59 -39.74 38.04
N ASP A 11 -16.73 -40.43 38.78
CA ASP A 11 -15.96 -41.63 38.41
C ASP A 11 -16.81 -42.73 37.76
N ALA A 12 -16.23 -43.44 36.78
CA ALA A 12 -16.89 -44.43 35.92
C ALA A 12 -17.42 -45.68 36.64
N ALA A 13 -17.21 -45.77 37.97
CA ALA A 13 -17.67 -46.88 38.80
C ALA A 13 -19.15 -46.80 39.21
N GLU A 14 -19.77 -45.61 39.24
CA GLU A 14 -21.13 -45.43 39.79
C GLU A 14 -22.24 -45.09 38.77
N ASN A 15 -21.91 -44.99 37.47
CA ASN A 15 -22.86 -44.77 36.37
C ASN A 15 -23.87 -43.61 36.63
N THR A 16 -23.39 -42.49 37.17
CA THR A 16 -24.18 -41.26 37.35
C THR A 16 -23.89 -40.26 36.23
N ASN A 17 -24.93 -39.65 35.67
CA ASN A 17 -24.82 -38.59 34.66
C ASN A 17 -24.09 -37.38 35.27
N GLY A 18 -23.12 -36.81 34.56
CA GLY A 18 -22.35 -35.65 35.03
C GLY A 18 -23.24 -34.49 35.48
N GLU A 19 -22.91 -33.87 36.62
CA GLU A 19 -23.66 -32.75 37.17
C GLU A 19 -23.06 -31.42 36.72
N ALA A 20 -23.91 -30.45 36.33
CA ALA A 20 -23.45 -29.10 36.06
C ALA A 20 -23.22 -28.36 37.38
N LEU A 21 -21.98 -27.95 37.65
CA LEU A 21 -21.64 -27.09 38.78
C LEU A 21 -22.11 -25.66 38.50
N ASP A 22 -22.87 -25.10 39.44
CA ASP A 22 -23.31 -23.69 39.37
C ASP A 22 -22.21 -22.75 39.88
N ILE A 23 -21.19 -22.54 39.04
CA ILE A 23 -20.06 -21.66 39.35
C ILE A 23 -20.36 -20.24 38.86
N THR A 24 -20.30 -19.27 39.77
CA THR A 24 -20.42 -17.84 39.44
C THR A 24 -19.04 -17.19 39.44
N TRP A 25 -18.47 -16.96 38.25
CA TRP A 25 -17.24 -16.19 38.10
C TRP A 25 -17.53 -14.69 37.96
N ARG A 26 -17.02 -13.88 38.90
CA ARG A 26 -17.12 -12.41 38.92
C ARG A 26 -15.80 -11.73 38.55
N GLY A 27 -15.16 -12.17 37.46
CA GLY A 27 -13.99 -11.49 36.93
C GLY A 27 -14.34 -10.09 36.40
N PRO A 28 -13.38 -9.15 36.37
CA PRO A 28 -13.61 -7.75 36.01
C PRO A 28 -13.98 -7.51 34.53
N ARG A 29 -13.82 -8.51 33.64
CA ARG A 29 -14.19 -8.45 32.22
C ARG A 29 -13.76 -7.13 31.56
N VAL A 30 -12.49 -6.80 31.71
CA VAL A 30 -11.94 -5.48 31.35
C VAL A 30 -12.17 -5.09 29.89
N GLN A 31 -12.27 -6.05 28.97
CA GLN A 31 -12.54 -5.78 27.55
C GLN A 31 -14.02 -5.48 27.23
N LEU A 32 -14.95 -5.77 28.15
CA LEU A 32 -16.37 -5.35 28.02
C LEU A 32 -16.64 -3.99 28.66
N SER A 33 -15.63 -3.40 29.33
CA SER A 33 -15.79 -2.09 29.96
C SER A 33 -15.81 -1.01 28.89
N LYS A 34 -16.76 -0.08 29.00
CA LYS A 34 -16.80 1.11 28.16
C LYS A 34 -15.46 1.85 28.20
N ARG A 35 -15.08 2.43 27.07
CA ARG A 35 -13.85 3.22 26.95
C ARG A 35 -14.00 4.30 25.90
N PHE A 36 -13.14 5.30 25.99
CA PHE A 36 -12.97 6.26 24.91
C PHE A 36 -11.86 5.78 23.96
N VAL A 37 -12.00 6.14 22.69
CA VAL A 37 -10.96 6.02 21.67
C VAL A 37 -10.65 7.39 21.09
N HIS A 38 -9.45 7.53 20.52
CA HIS A 38 -9.04 8.75 19.81
C HIS A 38 -9.76 8.82 18.47
N ALA A 39 -10.13 10.01 18.01
CA ALA A 39 -11.00 10.14 16.85
C ALA A 39 -10.27 10.00 15.50
N ASP A 40 -9.03 10.47 15.46
CA ASP A 40 -8.08 10.36 14.34
C ASP A 40 -7.80 8.92 13.91
N ASP A 41 -7.77 7.98 14.86
CA ASP A 41 -7.60 6.54 14.58
C ASP A 41 -8.81 5.88 13.87
N TRP A 42 -9.99 6.52 13.86
CA TRP A 42 -11.27 5.87 13.50
C TRP A 42 -12.20 6.71 12.63
N ILE A 43 -11.66 7.69 11.89
CA ILE A 43 -12.46 8.49 10.96
C ILE A 43 -12.92 7.59 9.80
N GLU A 44 -14.23 7.59 9.53
CA GLU A 44 -14.82 6.82 8.42
C GLU A 44 -15.25 7.72 7.26
N ASN A 45 -15.62 8.98 7.53
CA ASN A 45 -16.12 9.93 6.54
C ASN A 45 -16.18 11.35 7.14
N TRP A 46 -16.12 12.36 6.29
CA TRP A 46 -16.28 13.77 6.66
C TRP A 46 -17.01 14.55 5.56
N ASP A 47 -17.55 15.70 5.93
CA ASP A 47 -18.09 16.68 4.98
C ASP A 47 -17.99 18.10 5.55
N LEU A 48 -17.82 19.10 4.69
CA LEU A 48 -17.83 20.50 5.10
C LEU A 48 -19.25 21.06 5.04
N HIS A 49 -19.57 21.96 5.97
CA HIS A 49 -20.73 22.83 5.82
C HIS A 49 -20.70 23.53 4.44
N PRO A 50 -21.85 23.83 3.81
CA PRO A 50 -21.89 24.49 2.50
C PRO A 50 -21.02 25.75 2.38
N GLU A 51 -20.85 26.48 3.50
CA GLU A 51 -20.03 27.71 3.63
C GLU A 51 -18.65 27.47 4.31
N GLY A 52 -18.35 26.24 4.72
CA GLY A 52 -17.08 25.88 5.37
C GLY A 52 -16.89 26.46 6.77
N VAL A 53 -17.96 26.59 7.56
CA VAL A 53 -17.91 27.06 8.97
C VAL A 53 -17.81 25.92 9.99
N THR A 54 -18.45 24.79 9.69
CA THR A 54 -18.44 23.57 10.51
C THR A 54 -18.02 22.37 9.65
N ILE A 55 -17.62 21.30 10.33
CA ILE A 55 -17.28 20.02 9.72
C ILE A 55 -18.17 18.93 10.35
N MET A 56 -18.68 18.05 9.49
CA MET A 56 -19.30 16.80 9.89
C MET A 56 -18.25 15.69 9.87
N LEU A 57 -18.26 14.85 10.89
CA LEU A 57 -17.36 13.72 11.05
C LEU A 57 -18.15 12.46 11.41
N LEU A 58 -17.88 11.36 10.71
CA LEU A 58 -18.25 10.03 11.13
C LEU A 58 -17.03 9.33 11.72
N VAL A 59 -17.15 8.93 12.99
CA VAL A 59 -16.06 8.28 13.72
C VAL A 59 -16.61 7.03 14.42
N ARG A 60 -16.09 5.86 14.03
CA ARG A 60 -16.47 4.55 14.60
C ARG A 60 -18.00 4.32 14.64
N GLY A 61 -18.67 4.59 13.54
CA GLY A 61 -20.12 4.49 13.37
C GLY A 61 -20.96 5.55 14.07
N GLN A 62 -20.36 6.63 14.59
CA GLN A 62 -21.06 7.72 15.28
C GLN A 62 -20.86 9.06 14.55
N ALA A 63 -21.91 9.89 14.51
CA ALA A 63 -21.90 11.17 13.79
C ALA A 63 -21.72 12.36 14.74
N PHE A 64 -20.85 13.29 14.33
CA PHE A 64 -20.54 14.53 15.03
C PHE A 64 -20.51 15.71 14.08
N THR A 65 -20.79 16.91 14.59
CA THR A 65 -20.39 18.16 13.93
C THR A 65 -19.63 19.04 14.92
N MET A 66 -18.78 19.92 14.40
CA MET A 66 -18.12 20.93 15.21
C MET A 66 -17.70 22.12 14.35
N GLY A 67 -17.59 23.30 14.96
CA GLY A 67 -16.89 24.42 14.33
C GLY A 67 -15.43 24.04 14.06
N ILE A 68 -14.90 24.42 12.89
CA ILE A 68 -13.59 23.93 12.42
C ILE A 68 -12.46 24.29 13.41
N TRP A 69 -12.50 25.52 13.95
CA TRP A 69 -11.45 26.05 14.82
C TRP A 69 -11.81 25.99 16.31
N ASP A 70 -13.06 26.33 16.64
CA ASP A 70 -13.55 26.46 18.02
C ASP A 70 -15.02 26.03 18.14
N GLY A 71 -15.59 26.18 19.33
CA GLY A 71 -16.97 25.80 19.64
C GLY A 71 -17.15 24.37 20.18
N PRO A 72 -18.40 23.99 20.51
CA PRO A 72 -18.71 22.65 21.02
C PRO A 72 -18.68 21.59 19.91
N VAL A 73 -18.46 20.34 20.31
CA VAL A 73 -18.74 19.17 19.46
C VAL A 73 -20.17 18.73 19.72
N LEU A 74 -20.98 18.68 18.67
CA LEU A 74 -22.36 18.20 18.69
C LEU A 74 -22.40 16.75 18.22
N SER A 75 -23.28 15.94 18.82
CA SER A 75 -23.43 14.53 18.49
C SER A 75 -24.84 14.26 17.97
N TYR A 76 -24.92 13.43 16.92
CA TYR A 76 -26.16 13.09 16.23
C TYR A 76 -26.47 11.60 16.42
N PRO A 77 -27.07 11.21 17.56
CA PRO A 77 -27.41 9.83 17.80
C PRO A 77 -28.53 9.38 16.83
N PRO A 78 -28.49 8.13 16.33
CA PRO A 78 -29.52 7.59 15.44
C PRO A 78 -30.95 7.77 15.98
N ALA A 79 -31.93 7.91 15.08
CA ALA A 79 -33.32 8.12 15.47
C ALA A 79 -33.85 6.97 16.35
N LYS A 80 -34.43 7.31 17.51
CA LYS A 80 -34.73 6.37 18.60
C LYS A 80 -35.69 5.23 18.26
N GLU A 81 -36.59 5.39 17.28
CA GLU A 81 -37.40 4.35 16.63
C GLU A 81 -38.45 5.03 15.73
N LEU A 82 -38.37 4.83 14.42
CA LEU A 82 -39.45 5.13 13.49
C LEU A 82 -40.00 3.81 12.97
N LYS A 83 -41.30 3.60 13.19
CA LYS A 83 -41.98 2.34 12.85
C LYS A 83 -41.71 2.00 11.39
N THR A 84 -41.29 0.77 11.12
CA THR A 84 -41.40 0.18 9.79
C THR A 84 -42.84 0.41 9.32
N PRO A 85 -43.07 1.06 8.16
CA PRO A 85 -44.42 1.32 7.67
C PRO A 85 -45.27 0.04 7.67
N LYS A 86 -46.53 0.15 8.12
CA LYS A 86 -47.45 -1.00 8.23
C LYS A 86 -47.54 -1.72 6.87
N GLY A 87 -47.19 -3.01 6.85
CA GLY A 87 -47.28 -3.87 5.65
C GLY A 87 -45.94 -4.27 5.04
N GLN A 88 -44.81 -3.76 5.56
CA GLN A 88 -43.48 -4.22 5.17
C GLN A 88 -42.98 -5.37 6.09
N VAL A 89 -42.15 -6.25 5.53
CA VAL A 89 -41.57 -7.41 6.21
C VAL A 89 -40.63 -6.91 7.32
N ALA A 90 -40.69 -7.50 8.51
CA ALA A 90 -39.74 -7.19 9.57
C ALA A 90 -38.32 -7.49 9.06
N ALA A 91 -37.40 -6.53 9.19
CA ALA A 91 -36.02 -6.70 8.76
C ALA A 91 -35.42 -7.97 9.41
N PRO A 92 -34.76 -8.86 8.64
CA PRO A 92 -34.19 -10.12 9.15
C PRO A 92 -33.27 -9.93 10.37
N LEU A 93 -32.63 -8.76 10.48
CA LEU A 93 -31.66 -8.41 11.51
C LEU A 93 -32.25 -7.68 12.73
N ALA A 94 -33.56 -7.43 12.77
CA ALA A 94 -34.19 -6.61 13.80
C ALA A 94 -33.98 -7.15 15.23
N SER A 95 -33.88 -8.47 15.44
CA SER A 95 -33.63 -9.07 16.77
C SER A 95 -32.25 -8.72 17.31
N VAL A 96 -31.22 -8.90 16.49
CA VAL A 96 -29.81 -8.65 16.84
C VAL A 96 -29.60 -7.15 17.05
N LEU A 97 -30.03 -6.33 16.09
CA LEU A 97 -29.76 -4.88 16.11
C LEU A 97 -30.59 -4.12 17.15
N SER A 98 -31.70 -4.67 17.66
CA SER A 98 -32.42 -4.07 18.79
C SER A 98 -31.58 -3.93 20.08
N LYS A 99 -30.50 -4.71 20.20
CA LYS A 99 -29.57 -4.69 21.34
C LYS A 99 -28.23 -4.02 21.00
N ALA A 100 -28.02 -3.70 19.72
CA ALA A 100 -26.78 -3.13 19.21
C ALA A 100 -26.75 -1.60 19.37
N GLN A 101 -25.58 -1.02 19.15
CA GLN A 101 -25.48 0.38 18.79
C GLN A 101 -25.60 0.44 17.27
N PRO A 102 -26.50 1.26 16.69
CA PRO A 102 -26.54 1.39 15.24
C PRO A 102 -25.25 2.01 14.72
N ARG A 103 -24.84 1.59 13.52
CA ARG A 103 -23.77 2.22 12.76
C ARG A 103 -24.35 3.29 11.86
N THR A 104 -23.81 4.49 11.97
CA THR A 104 -23.98 5.56 10.99
C THR A 104 -22.83 5.51 10.00
N ARG A 105 -23.13 5.52 8.70
CA ARG A 105 -22.17 5.56 7.58
C ARG A 105 -22.56 6.69 6.64
N LEU A 106 -21.64 7.07 5.76
CA LEU A 106 -21.86 7.98 4.61
C LEU A 106 -22.76 9.18 4.96
N GLY A 107 -22.17 10.24 5.46
CA GLY A 107 -22.87 11.46 5.84
C GLY A 107 -22.58 12.61 4.90
N ALA A 108 -23.49 13.58 4.85
CA ALA A 108 -23.23 14.87 4.20
C ALA A 108 -24.18 15.96 4.72
N TYR A 109 -23.77 17.21 4.58
CA TYR A 109 -24.64 18.37 4.68
C TYR A 109 -25.56 18.46 3.47
N LEU A 110 -26.81 18.91 3.68
CA LEU A 110 -27.67 19.34 2.58
C LEU A 110 -27.35 20.78 2.19
N TYR A 111 -27.81 21.18 1.01
CA TYR A 111 -27.61 22.50 0.41
C TYR A 111 -28.01 23.69 1.29
N ASP A 112 -28.88 23.50 2.27
CA ASP A 112 -29.34 24.56 3.18
C ASP A 112 -28.42 24.76 4.39
N GLY A 113 -27.43 23.89 4.62
CA GLY A 113 -26.53 23.95 5.78
C GLY A 113 -27.18 23.58 7.11
N GLU A 114 -28.51 23.64 7.21
CA GLU A 114 -29.26 23.34 8.43
C GLU A 114 -29.53 21.85 8.63
N ARG A 115 -29.49 21.05 7.54
CA ARG A 115 -29.81 19.62 7.54
C ARG A 115 -28.61 18.76 7.21
N LEU A 116 -28.56 17.61 7.86
CA LEU A 116 -27.59 16.54 7.64
C LEU A 116 -28.31 15.28 7.20
N VAL A 117 -27.72 14.54 6.28
CA VAL A 117 -28.20 13.22 5.85
C VAL A 117 -27.18 12.15 6.19
N PHE A 118 -27.65 11.00 6.65
CA PHE A 118 -26.80 9.85 6.99
C PHE A 118 -27.42 8.53 6.55
N VAL A 119 -26.57 7.55 6.23
CA VAL A 119 -26.96 6.14 6.14
C VAL A 119 -26.90 5.51 7.53
N THR A 120 -27.92 4.73 7.90
CA THR A 120 -27.95 4.00 9.18
C THR A 120 -28.48 2.59 9.03
N ASP A 121 -27.97 1.67 9.84
CA ASP A 121 -28.46 0.29 9.95
C ASP A 121 -29.45 0.08 11.11
N ALA A 122 -29.89 1.14 11.79
CA ALA A 122 -30.67 1.08 13.02
C ALA A 122 -31.99 0.29 12.93
N SER A 123 -32.46 -0.04 11.73
CA SER A 123 -33.68 -0.83 11.49
C SER A 123 -33.44 -2.34 11.37
N GLY A 124 -32.19 -2.78 11.22
CA GLY A 124 -31.85 -4.12 10.72
C GLY A 124 -31.20 -4.05 9.33
N GLU A 125 -31.73 -3.22 8.45
CA GLU A 125 -31.19 -2.95 7.12
C GLU A 125 -30.81 -1.47 7.01
N GLU A 126 -30.06 -1.12 5.96
CA GLU A 126 -29.71 0.27 5.69
C GLU A 126 -30.95 1.10 5.31
N ASP A 127 -30.97 2.33 5.82
CA ASP A 127 -31.99 3.34 5.56
C ASP A 127 -31.34 4.73 5.65
N ILE A 128 -32.09 5.75 5.26
CA ILE A 128 -31.62 7.14 5.27
C ILE A 128 -32.27 7.90 6.44
N GLU A 129 -31.44 8.62 7.19
CA GLU A 129 -31.86 9.52 8.27
C GLU A 129 -31.48 10.98 7.97
N VAL A 130 -32.37 11.88 8.37
CA VAL A 130 -32.21 13.33 8.29
C VAL A 130 -32.13 13.89 9.70
N HIS A 131 -31.07 14.64 9.97
CA HIS A 131 -30.80 15.34 11.21
C HIS A 131 -30.75 16.84 10.96
N TYR A 132 -30.78 17.61 12.04
CA TYR A 132 -30.92 19.07 11.98
C TYR A 132 -29.95 19.72 12.95
N GLU A 133 -29.33 20.83 12.56
CA GLU A 133 -28.50 21.63 13.48
C GLU A 133 -29.35 22.33 14.56
N GLU A 134 -30.62 22.62 14.25
CA GLU A 134 -31.56 23.22 15.20
C GLU A 134 -31.77 22.34 16.44
N ALA A 135 -31.40 22.87 17.60
CA ALA A 135 -31.54 22.18 18.87
C ALA A 135 -33.01 21.84 19.18
N GLY A 136 -33.26 20.57 19.48
CA GLY A 136 -34.59 20.09 19.89
C GLY A 136 -35.48 19.62 18.73
N ARG A 137 -35.08 19.84 17.47
CA ARG A 137 -35.74 19.24 16.31
C ARG A 137 -35.40 17.75 16.23
N THR A 138 -36.42 16.91 16.11
CA THR A 138 -36.23 15.44 16.09
C THR A 138 -35.79 14.97 14.71
N SER A 139 -34.79 14.08 14.68
CA SER A 139 -34.36 13.42 13.44
C SER A 139 -35.47 12.57 12.81
N LYS A 140 -35.37 12.39 11.49
CA LYS A 140 -36.37 11.71 10.66
C LYS A 140 -35.70 10.65 9.80
N ARG A 141 -36.10 9.39 10.01
CA ARG A 141 -35.82 8.26 9.11
C ARG A 141 -36.85 8.20 7.99
N LEU A 142 -36.41 7.91 6.77
CA LEU A 142 -37.27 7.88 5.59
C LEU A 142 -38.08 6.58 5.46
N GLY A 143 -37.60 5.45 5.99
CA GLY A 143 -38.33 4.18 5.91
C GLY A 143 -38.32 3.61 4.49
N LEU A 144 -37.19 3.74 3.79
CA LEU A 144 -37.08 3.35 2.38
C LEU A 144 -37.20 1.83 2.23
N HIS A 145 -37.69 1.40 1.06
CA HIS A 145 -37.83 -0.02 0.77
C HIS A 145 -36.44 -0.65 0.56
N HIS A 146 -35.94 -1.39 1.56
CA HIS A 146 -34.60 -2.01 1.55
C HIS A 146 -34.33 -2.89 0.32
N GLY A 147 -35.35 -3.55 -0.23
CA GLY A 147 -35.20 -4.35 -1.45
C GLY A 147 -34.85 -3.53 -2.70
N VAL A 148 -35.08 -2.21 -2.69
CA VAL A 148 -34.71 -1.29 -3.77
C VAL A 148 -33.46 -0.49 -3.39
N LEU A 149 -33.40 0.04 -2.17
CA LEU A 149 -32.24 0.80 -1.69
C LEU A 149 -30.99 -0.08 -1.70
N GLY A 150 -31.08 -1.30 -1.17
CA GLY A 150 -29.92 -2.15 -0.92
C GLY A 150 -29.01 -1.54 0.14
N ARG A 151 -27.74 -1.99 0.17
CA ARG A 151 -26.66 -1.27 0.85
C ARG A 151 -26.13 -0.13 -0.01
N VAL A 152 -25.95 1.03 0.61
CA VAL A 152 -25.45 2.27 0.03
C VAL A 152 -23.92 2.23 0.05
N GLU A 153 -23.31 2.39 -1.12
CA GLU A 153 -21.86 2.44 -1.29
C GLU A 153 -21.39 3.89 -1.57
N GLU A 154 -22.23 4.73 -2.15
CA GLU A 154 -21.96 6.16 -2.35
C GLU A 154 -23.23 7.00 -2.09
N LEU A 155 -23.09 8.18 -1.47
CA LEU A 155 -24.19 9.10 -1.17
C LEU A 155 -23.73 10.54 -1.44
N LEU A 156 -24.47 11.27 -2.30
CA LEU A 156 -24.14 12.65 -2.65
C LEU A 156 -25.38 13.56 -2.73
N PRO A 157 -25.53 14.54 -1.81
CA PRO A 157 -26.62 15.52 -1.87
C PRO A 157 -26.56 16.46 -3.07
N SER A 158 -27.74 16.85 -3.55
CA SER A 158 -27.87 17.91 -4.56
C SER A 158 -27.53 19.27 -3.94
N PRO A 159 -26.82 20.15 -4.67
CA PRO A 159 -26.43 21.48 -4.18
C PRO A 159 -27.60 22.49 -4.13
N GLU A 160 -28.78 22.16 -4.65
CA GLU A 160 -29.88 23.13 -4.82
C GLU A 160 -31.26 22.59 -4.43
N ALA A 161 -31.38 21.28 -4.15
CA ALA A 161 -32.67 20.63 -3.98
C ALA A 161 -32.61 19.55 -2.90
N PRO A 162 -33.75 19.17 -2.28
CA PRO A 162 -33.84 18.11 -1.28
C PRO A 162 -33.76 16.72 -1.93
N LEU A 163 -32.78 16.53 -2.80
CA LEU A 163 -32.48 15.31 -3.54
C LEU A 163 -31.10 14.80 -3.11
N VAL A 164 -30.97 13.49 -3.02
CA VAL A 164 -29.70 12.80 -2.79
C VAL A 164 -29.54 11.73 -3.85
N ALA A 165 -28.36 11.68 -4.47
CA ALA A 165 -27.96 10.60 -5.36
C ALA A 165 -27.28 9.50 -4.55
N ILE A 166 -27.63 8.24 -4.83
CA ILE A 166 -27.12 7.07 -4.14
C ILE A 166 -26.66 6.04 -5.15
N VAL A 167 -25.47 5.46 -4.96
CA VAL A 167 -25.09 4.19 -5.58
C VAL A 167 -25.21 3.09 -4.52
N ASN A 168 -25.75 1.94 -4.92
CA ASN A 168 -25.82 0.76 -4.06
C ASN A 168 -24.93 -0.38 -4.54
N HIS A 169 -24.73 -1.39 -3.68
CA HIS A 169 -23.96 -2.62 -3.95
C HIS A 169 -24.43 -3.44 -5.19
N ARG A 170 -25.56 -3.07 -5.81
CA ARG A 170 -26.09 -3.71 -7.02
C ARG A 170 -25.85 -2.85 -8.27
N ASN A 171 -24.92 -1.91 -8.18
CA ASN A 171 -24.53 -1.03 -9.27
C ASN A 171 -25.69 -0.21 -9.84
N ALA A 172 -26.64 0.17 -8.97
CA ALA A 172 -27.80 0.99 -9.34
C ALA A 172 -27.66 2.41 -8.81
N LEU A 173 -27.87 3.39 -9.69
CA LEU A 173 -27.96 4.80 -9.35
C LEU A 173 -29.41 5.14 -8.98
N LEU A 174 -29.62 5.62 -7.76
CA LEU A 174 -30.91 5.99 -7.19
C LEU A 174 -30.94 7.50 -6.92
N ILE A 175 -32.07 8.14 -7.20
CA ILE A 175 -32.36 9.52 -6.77
C ILE A 175 -33.46 9.46 -5.71
N VAL A 176 -33.15 9.97 -4.51
CA VAL A 176 -34.06 9.99 -3.35
C VAL A 176 -34.43 11.42 -3.01
N ASN A 177 -35.72 11.69 -2.87
CA ASN A 177 -36.21 12.94 -2.29
C ASN A 177 -36.28 12.79 -0.77
N ILE A 178 -35.54 13.64 -0.06
CA ILE A 178 -35.34 13.56 1.38
C ILE A 178 -36.54 14.08 2.19
N ASP A 179 -37.35 14.94 1.60
CA ASP A 179 -38.53 15.49 2.27
C ASP A 179 -39.68 14.50 2.34
N ASN A 180 -39.85 13.65 1.32
CA ASN A 180 -40.99 12.73 1.24
C ASN A 180 -40.62 11.23 1.15
N GLY A 181 -39.36 10.89 0.91
CA GLY A 181 -38.89 9.51 0.76
C GLY A 181 -39.16 8.88 -0.60
N ASP A 182 -39.59 9.67 -1.60
CA ASP A 182 -39.76 9.18 -2.97
C ASP A 182 -38.39 8.79 -3.54
N MET A 183 -38.28 7.58 -4.05
CA MET A 183 -37.03 7.03 -4.59
C MET A 183 -37.25 6.48 -5.99
N ARG A 184 -36.29 6.73 -6.90
CA ARG A 184 -36.31 6.20 -8.27
C ARG A 184 -34.94 5.74 -8.70
N THR A 185 -34.88 4.61 -9.40
CA THR A 185 -33.68 4.16 -10.11
C THR A 185 -33.53 4.97 -11.40
N ALA A 186 -32.36 5.58 -11.59
CA ALA A 186 -32.04 6.43 -12.73
C ALA A 186 -31.16 5.73 -13.77
N ASP A 187 -30.23 4.88 -13.34
CA ASP A 187 -29.41 4.02 -14.22
C ASP A 187 -28.93 2.77 -13.48
N THR A 188 -28.46 1.76 -14.22
CA THR A 188 -27.88 0.53 -13.70
C THR A 188 -26.71 0.07 -14.56
N SER A 189 -25.63 -0.42 -13.94
CA SER A 189 -24.49 -1.06 -14.62
C SER A 189 -24.37 -2.53 -14.25
N CYS A 190 -23.77 -3.34 -15.13
CA CYS A 190 -23.38 -4.71 -14.79
C CYS A 190 -22.07 -4.77 -14.00
N GLU A 191 -21.22 -3.74 -14.06
CA GLU A 191 -19.93 -3.71 -13.36
C GLU A 191 -19.86 -2.67 -12.25
N GLY A 192 -20.39 -1.46 -12.47
CA GLY A 192 -20.22 -0.37 -11.52
C GLY A 192 -20.68 0.99 -12.01
N ILE A 193 -21.08 1.83 -11.06
CA ILE A 193 -21.30 3.27 -11.19
C ILE A 193 -20.56 3.92 -10.01
N THR A 194 -19.71 4.91 -10.26
CA THR A 194 -18.93 5.61 -9.22
C THR A 194 -18.74 7.08 -9.58
N ASP A 195 -18.07 7.83 -8.71
CA ASP A 195 -17.65 9.22 -8.91
C ASP A 195 -18.83 10.15 -9.24
N LEU A 196 -19.86 10.14 -8.40
CA LEU A 196 -21.00 11.02 -8.57
C LEU A 196 -20.58 12.49 -8.44
N THR A 197 -21.07 13.35 -9.31
CA THR A 197 -20.87 14.80 -9.18
C THR A 197 -22.06 15.60 -9.71
N TRP A 198 -22.61 16.46 -8.85
CA TRP A 198 -23.68 17.36 -9.23
C TRP A 198 -23.14 18.58 -9.97
N SER A 199 -23.86 18.98 -11.01
CA SER A 199 -23.68 20.29 -11.63
C SER A 199 -23.98 21.39 -10.60
N PRO A 200 -23.29 22.54 -10.59
CA PRO A 200 -23.54 23.64 -9.66
C PRO A 200 -25.01 24.01 -9.50
N CYS A 201 -25.79 24.02 -10.59
CA CYS A 201 -27.21 24.36 -10.54
C CYS A 201 -28.16 23.19 -10.17
N GLY A 202 -27.62 22.04 -9.72
CA GLY A 202 -28.38 20.86 -9.29
C GLY A 202 -29.20 20.13 -10.37
N ASN A 203 -29.14 20.56 -11.63
CA ASN A 203 -30.00 20.03 -12.70
C ASN A 203 -29.45 18.77 -13.38
N PHE A 204 -28.14 18.56 -13.32
CA PHE A 204 -27.45 17.45 -13.94
C PHE A 204 -26.56 16.72 -12.93
N LEU A 205 -26.46 15.41 -13.08
CA LEU A 205 -25.56 14.55 -12.32
C LEU A 205 -24.67 13.82 -13.31
N ALA A 206 -23.36 14.04 -13.23
CA ALA A 206 -22.37 13.28 -14.00
C ALA A 206 -21.79 12.16 -13.12
N TYR A 207 -21.38 11.06 -13.75
CA TYR A 207 -20.83 9.90 -13.07
C TYR A 207 -20.03 9.02 -14.02
N THR A 208 -19.15 8.21 -13.44
CA THR A 208 -18.41 7.15 -14.13
C THR A 208 -19.32 5.94 -14.30
N TYR A 209 -19.45 5.44 -15.53
CA TYR A 209 -20.23 4.27 -15.88
C TYR A 209 -19.32 3.18 -16.44
N PHE A 210 -19.18 2.06 -15.73
CA PHE A 210 -18.42 0.92 -16.22
C PHE A 210 -19.29 0.07 -17.15
N MET A 211 -18.83 -0.17 -18.36
CA MET A 211 -19.51 -1.04 -19.32
C MET A 211 -19.08 -2.50 -19.18
N ASN A 212 -17.84 -2.70 -18.76
CA ASN A 212 -17.15 -3.95 -18.46
C ASN A 212 -15.85 -3.57 -17.70
N TYR A 213 -15.10 -4.57 -17.22
CA TYR A 213 -13.83 -4.37 -16.52
C TYR A 213 -12.77 -3.53 -17.27
N GLU A 214 -12.81 -3.44 -18.60
CA GLU A 214 -11.80 -2.74 -19.40
C GLU A 214 -12.23 -1.33 -19.83
N LYS A 215 -13.54 -1.01 -19.73
CA LYS A 215 -14.11 0.20 -20.33
C LYS A 215 -15.09 0.90 -19.43
N SER A 216 -14.85 2.19 -19.23
CA SER A 216 -15.79 3.12 -18.62
C SER A 216 -16.00 4.35 -19.51
N CYS A 217 -17.11 5.05 -19.28
CA CYS A 217 -17.38 6.35 -19.85
C CYS A 217 -18.04 7.26 -18.82
N ILE A 218 -17.95 8.57 -19.03
CA ILE A 218 -18.74 9.56 -18.31
C ILE A 218 -20.15 9.63 -18.90
N ARG A 219 -21.15 9.43 -18.04
CA ARG A 219 -22.57 9.65 -18.33
C ARG A 219 -23.11 10.84 -17.55
N VAL A 220 -24.20 11.42 -18.06
CA VAL A 220 -24.89 12.54 -17.43
C VAL A 220 -26.39 12.23 -17.38
N LEU A 221 -26.98 12.38 -16.20
CA LEU A 221 -28.42 12.35 -15.94
C LEU A 221 -28.97 13.78 -15.91
N ASP A 222 -29.94 14.10 -16.77
CA ASP A 222 -30.80 15.29 -16.61
C ASP A 222 -31.93 14.93 -15.63
N VAL A 223 -31.77 15.34 -14.37
CA VAL A 223 -32.64 14.91 -13.26
C VAL A 223 -34.08 15.41 -13.43
N ARG A 224 -34.26 16.56 -14.07
CA ARG A 224 -35.59 17.13 -14.34
C ARG A 224 -36.39 16.29 -15.33
N LYS A 225 -35.70 15.67 -16.31
CA LYS A 225 -36.32 14.85 -17.36
C LYS A 225 -36.27 13.36 -17.06
N GLY A 226 -35.37 12.93 -16.19
CA GLY A 226 -35.06 11.51 -15.94
C GLY A 226 -34.39 10.84 -17.14
N THR A 227 -33.64 11.60 -17.95
CA THR A 227 -32.98 11.08 -19.16
C THR A 227 -31.47 11.04 -18.97
N VAL A 228 -30.86 9.91 -19.31
CA VAL A 228 -29.41 9.70 -19.29
C VAL A 228 -28.84 9.79 -20.71
N PHE A 229 -27.65 10.37 -20.85
CA PHE A 229 -26.89 10.38 -22.10
C PHE A 229 -25.38 10.24 -21.83
N ASP A 230 -24.66 9.68 -22.80
CA ASP A 230 -23.20 9.54 -22.74
C ASP A 230 -22.54 10.91 -23.02
N ALA A 231 -21.71 11.39 -22.09
CA ALA A 231 -20.90 12.59 -22.28
C ALA A 231 -19.60 12.30 -23.04
N THR A 232 -19.14 11.05 -23.00
CA THR A 232 -17.91 10.58 -23.64
C THR A 232 -18.14 9.30 -24.44
N LYS A 233 -17.28 9.03 -25.44
CA LYS A 233 -17.24 7.72 -26.11
C LYS A 233 -16.42 6.76 -25.24
N PRO A 234 -16.87 5.52 -25.02
CA PRO A 234 -16.10 4.52 -24.28
C PRO A 234 -14.90 4.05 -25.11
N VAL A 235 -13.69 4.48 -24.71
CA VAL A 235 -12.43 4.11 -25.38
C VAL A 235 -11.67 3.09 -24.54
N LEU A 236 -11.11 3.52 -23.40
CA LEU A 236 -10.60 2.68 -22.30
C LEU A 236 -11.35 3.12 -21.04
N GLY A 237 -10.67 3.68 -20.03
CA GLY A 237 -11.29 4.21 -18.82
C GLY A 237 -11.39 5.74 -18.81
N ASP A 238 -12.60 6.28 -18.72
CA ASP A 238 -12.86 7.67 -18.32
C ASP A 238 -13.49 7.67 -16.91
N HIS A 239 -12.99 8.50 -16.00
CA HIS A 239 -13.45 8.54 -14.60
C HIS A 239 -13.26 9.92 -13.94
N SER A 240 -13.65 10.06 -12.67
CA SER A 240 -13.57 11.28 -11.86
C SER A 240 -14.10 12.55 -12.58
N PRO A 241 -15.37 12.59 -13.03
CA PRO A 241 -15.94 13.79 -13.61
C PRO A 241 -15.97 14.95 -12.61
N ALA A 242 -15.77 16.18 -13.07
CA ALA A 242 -15.88 17.39 -12.25
C ALA A 242 -16.41 18.59 -13.04
N TRP A 243 -17.45 19.23 -12.53
CA TRP A 243 -18.08 20.36 -13.20
C TRP A 243 -17.28 21.65 -13.03
N ASP A 244 -17.12 22.41 -14.10
CA ASP A 244 -16.75 23.84 -14.05
C ASP A 244 -17.86 24.67 -13.37
N ALA A 245 -17.50 25.65 -12.54
CA ALA A 245 -18.47 26.46 -11.80
C ALA A 245 -19.39 27.28 -12.73
N ASP A 246 -18.86 27.80 -13.84
CA ASP A 246 -19.63 28.52 -14.85
C ASP A 246 -20.47 27.61 -15.76
N GLY A 247 -20.30 26.28 -15.63
CA GLY A 247 -20.96 25.29 -16.48
C GLY A 247 -20.56 25.34 -17.95
N LYS A 248 -19.35 25.83 -18.28
CA LYS A 248 -18.81 25.80 -19.65
C LYS A 248 -18.21 24.44 -19.97
N TYR A 249 -17.62 23.79 -18.97
CA TYR A 249 -16.87 22.56 -19.12
C TYR A 249 -17.31 21.47 -18.14
N LEU A 250 -17.16 20.22 -18.55
CA LEU A 250 -17.10 19.06 -17.65
C LEU A 250 -15.71 18.46 -17.77
N TYR A 251 -14.92 18.55 -16.70
CA TYR A 251 -13.59 17.95 -16.61
C TYR A 251 -13.72 16.46 -16.28
N PHE A 252 -12.73 15.66 -16.67
CA PHE A 252 -12.63 14.25 -16.29
C PHE A 252 -11.20 13.74 -16.49
N LEU A 253 -10.87 12.61 -15.89
CA LEU A 253 -9.62 11.89 -16.12
C LEU A 253 -9.84 10.81 -17.17
N GLY A 254 -9.00 10.80 -18.22
CA GLY A 254 -9.20 9.93 -19.37
C GLY A 254 -7.94 9.14 -19.73
N SER A 255 -8.10 7.81 -19.81
CA SER A 255 -7.13 6.88 -20.38
C SER A 255 -7.33 6.77 -21.89
N ARG A 256 -6.80 7.72 -22.65
CA ARG A 256 -7.07 7.83 -24.10
C ARG A 256 -5.83 7.79 -24.97
N GLU A 257 -4.67 8.06 -24.39
CA GLU A 257 -3.39 8.10 -25.06
C GLU A 257 -2.46 7.07 -24.42
N LEU A 258 -1.82 6.25 -25.26
CA LEU A 258 -0.95 5.16 -24.81
C LEU A 258 0.50 5.47 -25.17
N GLU A 259 1.31 5.75 -24.16
CA GLU A 259 2.76 6.03 -24.30
C GLU A 259 3.58 4.90 -23.66
N PRO A 260 4.06 3.91 -24.45
CA PRO A 260 4.76 2.76 -23.91
C PRO A 260 6.19 3.10 -23.51
N VAL A 261 6.66 2.55 -22.39
CA VAL A 261 8.06 2.58 -21.97
C VAL A 261 8.65 1.17 -21.93
N TYR A 262 9.95 1.05 -22.15
CA TYR A 262 10.64 -0.24 -21.98
C TYR A 262 10.70 -0.63 -20.51
N ASP A 263 10.30 -1.88 -20.23
CA ASP A 263 10.48 -2.48 -18.92
C ASP A 263 11.98 -2.62 -18.61
N ALA A 264 12.39 -2.19 -17.42
CA ALA A 264 13.79 -2.16 -17.03
C ALA A 264 14.36 -3.55 -16.68
N ALA A 265 13.51 -4.52 -16.32
CA ALA A 265 13.90 -5.85 -15.86
C ALA A 265 13.78 -6.92 -16.96
N LYS A 266 12.83 -6.77 -17.88
CA LYS A 266 12.57 -7.76 -18.95
C LYS A 266 12.36 -7.10 -20.30
N PHE A 267 12.55 -7.87 -21.38
CA PHE A 267 12.13 -7.43 -22.70
C PHE A 267 10.60 -7.38 -22.75
N GLY A 268 10.06 -6.17 -22.67
CA GLY A 268 8.64 -5.87 -22.72
C GLY A 268 8.45 -4.36 -22.79
N LEU A 269 7.23 -3.96 -23.16
CA LEU A 269 6.77 -2.58 -23.03
C LEU A 269 5.69 -2.56 -21.94
N ALA A 270 5.62 -1.48 -21.19
CA ALA A 270 4.58 -1.22 -20.20
C ALA A 270 4.01 0.18 -20.40
N PHE A 271 2.78 0.38 -19.93
CA PHE A 271 2.14 1.69 -19.85
C PHE A 271 2.03 2.05 -18.35
N PRO A 272 3.10 2.56 -17.72
CA PRO A 272 3.11 2.82 -16.27
C PRO A 272 2.06 3.86 -15.88
N HIS A 273 1.71 4.74 -16.82
CA HIS A 273 0.65 5.73 -16.69
C HIS A 273 -0.08 5.82 -18.04
N VAL A 274 -1.39 6.04 -17.97
CA VAL A 274 -2.26 6.19 -19.15
C VAL A 274 -3.20 7.39 -19.03
N GLU A 275 -3.25 8.03 -17.86
CA GLU A 275 -4.27 9.04 -17.55
C GLU A 275 -3.77 10.45 -17.81
N ARG A 276 -4.69 11.27 -18.31
CA ARG A 276 -4.51 12.71 -18.46
C ARG A 276 -5.83 13.44 -18.20
N PRO A 277 -5.81 14.65 -17.63
CA PRO A 277 -7.00 15.50 -17.56
C PRO A 277 -7.52 15.89 -18.94
N HIS A 278 -8.83 15.78 -19.11
CA HIS A 278 -9.57 16.19 -20.29
C HIS A 278 -10.72 17.11 -19.89
N LEU A 279 -11.26 17.84 -20.86
CA LEU A 279 -12.51 18.59 -20.72
C LEU A 279 -13.48 18.29 -21.84
N ILE A 280 -14.76 18.47 -21.56
CA ILE A 280 -15.86 18.44 -22.54
C ILE A 280 -16.42 19.84 -22.62
N ILE A 281 -16.49 20.41 -23.83
CA ILE A 281 -17.13 21.71 -24.05
C ILE A 281 -18.65 21.50 -24.12
N LEU A 282 -19.39 22.04 -23.15
CA LEU A 282 -20.81 21.72 -22.96
C LEU A 282 -21.73 22.43 -23.97
N GLN A 283 -21.45 23.69 -24.32
CA GLN A 283 -22.19 24.46 -25.33
C GLN A 283 -21.44 24.56 -26.66
N LYS A 284 -22.15 24.61 -27.80
CA LYS A 284 -21.52 24.64 -29.14
C LYS A 284 -20.82 25.97 -29.45
N ASP A 285 -21.20 27.04 -28.78
CA ASP A 285 -20.69 28.40 -28.95
C ASP A 285 -19.51 28.73 -28.02
N VAL A 286 -19.21 27.88 -27.04
CA VAL A 286 -18.00 28.02 -26.24
C VAL A 286 -16.77 27.65 -27.07
N ARG A 287 -15.80 28.56 -27.08
CA ARG A 287 -14.55 28.40 -27.82
C ARG A 287 -13.67 27.33 -27.15
N ASN A 288 -12.96 26.56 -27.97
CA ASN A 288 -11.95 25.63 -27.48
C ASN A 288 -10.79 26.41 -26.81
N PRO A 289 -10.50 26.20 -25.50
CA PRO A 289 -9.47 26.92 -24.77
C PRO A 289 -8.04 26.65 -25.28
N MET A 290 -7.83 25.56 -26.02
CA MET A 290 -6.54 25.24 -26.64
C MET A 290 -6.17 26.18 -27.81
N LEU A 291 -7.15 26.93 -28.34
CA LEU A 291 -6.92 27.84 -29.45
C LEU A 291 -6.52 29.21 -28.92
N LYS A 292 -5.21 29.51 -28.89
CA LYS A 292 -4.67 30.82 -28.49
C LYS A 292 -5.38 31.97 -29.19
N GLU A 293 -5.73 33.00 -28.43
CA GLU A 293 -6.22 34.25 -28.98
C GLU A 293 -5.06 34.99 -29.68
N LEU A 294 -5.29 35.42 -30.92
CA LEU A 294 -4.30 36.21 -31.66
C LEU A 294 -4.26 37.61 -31.06
N LYS A 295 -3.43 37.81 -30.03
CA LYS A 295 -3.17 39.13 -29.47
C LYS A 295 -1.99 39.78 -30.21
N PRO A 296 -2.08 41.06 -30.60
CA PRO A 296 -0.94 41.78 -31.13
C PRO A 296 0.17 41.84 -30.06
N PRO A 297 1.46 41.82 -30.45
CA PRO A 297 2.59 41.74 -29.52
C PRO A 297 2.75 42.95 -28.57
N TYR A 298 1.89 43.96 -28.71
CA TYR A 298 1.84 45.15 -27.88
C TYR A 298 0.37 45.52 -27.62
N ASP A 299 -0.23 44.90 -26.62
CA ASP A 299 -1.32 45.56 -25.88
C ASP A 299 -0.87 45.72 -24.44
N SER A 300 -0.63 46.97 -24.09
CA SER A 300 -0.22 47.45 -22.78
C SER A 300 -1.46 47.59 -21.91
N GLU A 301 -1.82 46.54 -21.18
CA GLU A 301 -2.46 46.71 -19.87
C GLU A 301 -1.56 46.06 -18.82
N SER A 302 -0.70 46.91 -18.27
CA SER A 302 -0.01 46.70 -17.02
C SER A 302 -0.99 46.82 -15.86
N GLY A 303 -1.12 45.76 -15.06
CA GLY A 303 -1.90 45.76 -13.82
C GLY A 303 -1.53 44.57 -12.92
N SER A 304 -0.46 44.76 -12.14
CA SER A 304 -0.09 44.08 -10.87
C SER A 304 -0.28 42.55 -10.73
N GLY A 305 0.85 41.84 -10.69
CA GLY A 305 0.99 40.51 -10.09
C GLY A 305 2.45 40.08 -10.14
N SER A 306 3.15 40.18 -9.01
CA SER A 306 4.57 39.87 -8.87
C SER A 306 4.82 38.35 -8.93
N ASP A 307 5.16 37.84 -10.11
CA ASP A 307 5.75 36.51 -10.30
C ASP A 307 7.27 36.64 -10.41
N TYR A 308 7.98 36.28 -9.34
CA TYR A 308 9.29 35.64 -9.46
C TYR A 308 9.22 34.32 -8.71
N ASP A 309 9.00 33.24 -9.44
CA ASP A 309 9.56 31.97 -9.01
C ASP A 309 10.06 31.19 -10.23
N SER A 310 11.39 31.11 -10.32
CA SER A 310 12.10 30.47 -11.42
C SER A 310 12.74 29.20 -10.89
N ASP A 311 11.97 28.12 -10.83
CA ASP A 311 12.53 26.78 -10.69
C ASP A 311 12.03 25.90 -11.84
N SER A 312 12.78 25.92 -12.94
CA SER A 312 12.69 24.89 -13.98
C SER A 312 14.09 24.42 -14.41
N ASP A 313 14.30 23.12 -14.19
CA ASP A 313 15.32 22.20 -14.74
C ASP A 313 16.79 22.27 -14.21
N PRO A 314 17.26 21.27 -13.42
CA PRO A 314 18.66 21.15 -13.04
C PRO A 314 19.41 20.27 -14.05
N ARG A 315 19.65 20.75 -15.27
CA ARG A 315 20.53 20.05 -16.21
C ARG A 315 21.45 21.01 -16.97
N TYR A 316 22.76 20.76 -16.77
CA TYR A 316 23.91 21.37 -17.47
C TYR A 316 24.22 22.85 -17.16
N ASN A 317 25.22 23.12 -16.31
CA ASN A 317 26.60 23.35 -16.80
C ASN A 317 27.59 23.67 -15.69
N ASN A 318 28.82 23.19 -15.92
CA ASN A 318 29.99 23.33 -15.07
C ASN A 318 31.01 24.20 -15.82
N ALA A 319 31.30 25.45 -15.38
CA ALA A 319 32.55 26.17 -15.70
C ALA A 319 32.67 27.55 -15.02
N LYS A 320 33.52 27.61 -13.99
CA LYS A 320 34.56 28.62 -13.67
C LYS A 320 34.41 30.12 -14.07
N ALA A 321 34.34 30.93 -13.01
CA ALA A 321 35.35 31.89 -12.50
C ALA A 321 35.66 33.25 -13.18
N ASP A 322 35.85 34.23 -12.28
CA ASP A 322 36.58 35.52 -12.32
C ASP A 322 35.89 36.79 -12.86
N SER A 323 35.47 37.72 -11.97
CA SER A 323 36.36 38.77 -11.41
C SER A 323 35.63 39.98 -10.75
N LYS A 324 35.86 40.16 -9.44
CA LYS A 324 36.25 41.37 -8.67
C LYS A 324 35.63 42.78 -8.92
N LYS A 325 35.00 43.33 -7.85
CA LYS A 325 35.36 44.54 -7.00
C LYS A 325 34.08 45.32 -6.59
N ALA A 326 33.70 45.38 -5.29
CA ALA A 326 34.12 46.34 -4.24
C ALA A 326 33.64 47.80 -4.51
N SER A 327 33.04 48.59 -3.60
CA SER A 327 32.85 48.55 -2.13
C SER A 327 32.07 49.80 -1.64
N SER A 328 31.37 49.66 -0.49
CA SER A 328 31.11 50.63 0.63
C SER A 328 30.32 51.92 0.36
N SER A 329 29.46 52.47 1.23
CA SER A 329 29.45 52.58 2.72
C SER A 329 28.02 52.92 3.22
N LYS A 330 27.40 52.26 4.22
CA LYS A 330 27.52 52.36 5.69
C LYS A 330 27.20 53.72 6.36
N LYS A 331 26.11 53.75 7.15
CA LYS A 331 26.01 54.04 8.62
C LYS A 331 24.53 54.28 9.00
N ASP A 332 23.92 53.46 9.88
CA ASP A 332 23.97 53.54 11.37
C ASP A 332 23.41 54.89 11.89
N LYS A 333 22.49 55.05 12.85
CA LYS A 333 21.69 54.21 13.78
C LYS A 333 20.80 55.23 14.61
N PRO A 334 20.11 54.92 15.73
CA PRO A 334 18.64 54.95 15.78
C PRO A 334 18.03 55.71 17.01
N ASP A 335 16.75 55.44 17.27
CA ASP A 335 15.94 55.55 18.52
C ASP A 335 15.51 56.95 19.00
N ASP A 336 14.20 57.16 19.20
CA ASP A 336 13.63 57.32 20.56
C ASP A 336 12.08 57.31 20.53
N ASP A 337 11.50 56.71 21.56
CA ASP A 337 10.09 56.44 21.80
C ASP A 337 9.38 57.56 22.59
N SER A 338 8.05 57.58 22.47
CA SER A 338 7.05 57.99 23.47
C SER A 338 6.93 59.48 23.88
N ASP A 339 5.70 60.00 23.89
CA ASP A 339 4.91 60.13 25.14
C ASP A 339 3.64 60.99 24.96
N TRP A 340 2.56 60.43 25.50
CA TRP A 340 1.23 60.86 25.91
C TRP A 340 0.71 62.32 25.86
N SER A 341 -0.63 62.36 25.67
CA SER A 341 -1.64 63.22 26.36
C SER A 341 -1.71 64.71 25.98
N THR A 342 -2.84 65.42 25.95
CA THR A 342 -4.28 65.22 26.19
C THR A 342 -4.97 66.56 25.85
N VAL A 343 -6.31 66.52 25.76
CA VAL A 343 -7.31 67.60 26.00
C VAL A 343 -7.49 68.79 25.05
N ASP A 344 -8.78 68.94 24.72
CA ASP A 344 -9.60 70.18 24.65
C ASP A 344 -9.27 71.20 23.56
N GLU A 345 -10.19 71.94 22.96
CA GLU A 345 -11.65 72.08 23.00
C GLU A 345 -11.95 73.03 21.82
N ASP A 346 -13.09 72.79 21.16
CA ASP A 346 -14.07 73.78 20.70
C ASP A 346 -13.80 74.86 19.63
N ALA A 347 -14.92 75.08 18.92
CA ALA A 347 -15.46 76.33 18.39
C ALA A 347 -15.06 76.74 16.95
N ASP A 348 -15.96 77.15 16.07
CA ASP A 348 -17.43 77.21 16.04
C ASP A 348 -17.85 77.74 14.64
N ASP A 349 -19.16 77.67 14.37
CA ASP A 349 -19.98 78.51 13.47
C ASP A 349 -19.92 78.27 11.94
N GLY A 350 -21.03 78.05 11.21
CA GLY A 350 -22.47 78.08 11.52
C GLY A 350 -23.26 77.68 10.25
N GLU A 351 -24.31 76.85 10.37
CA GLU A 351 -25.75 77.20 10.42
C GLU A 351 -26.50 76.98 9.08
N ASN A 352 -27.31 75.91 8.99
CA ASN A 352 -28.79 75.94 9.12
C ASN A 352 -29.49 74.67 8.60
N ASP A 353 -30.16 73.97 9.53
CA ASP A 353 -31.58 73.56 9.58
C ASP A 353 -32.23 72.94 8.33
N GLU A 354 -33.08 71.90 8.37
CA GLU A 354 -33.72 71.08 9.41
C GLU A 354 -34.40 69.94 8.60
N ASP A 355 -34.37 68.68 9.06
CA ASP A 355 -35.56 67.84 9.19
C ASP A 355 -35.23 66.39 9.61
N ALA A 356 -36.08 65.89 10.50
CA ALA A 356 -35.86 64.77 11.39
C ALA A 356 -35.98 63.38 10.75
N SER A 357 -35.01 62.51 11.06
CA SER A 357 -35.20 61.06 11.22
C SER A 357 -34.21 60.56 12.27
N THR A 358 -34.72 60.17 13.43
CA THR A 358 -33.98 59.53 14.52
C THR A 358 -33.59 58.11 14.15
N ASP A 359 -32.37 57.78 14.56
CA ASP A 359 -31.71 56.49 14.57
C ASP A 359 -32.58 55.37 15.15
N ASP A 360 -32.51 54.20 14.52
CA ASP A 360 -32.48 52.92 15.19
C ASP A 360 -31.46 52.05 14.44
N ASP A 361 -30.60 51.41 15.21
CA ASP A 361 -29.57 50.45 14.82
C ASP A 361 -30.18 49.31 13.98
N ASP A 362 -29.66 49.09 12.76
CA ASP A 362 -29.84 47.83 12.04
C ASP A 362 -28.46 47.16 11.94
N ASP A 363 -28.33 46.08 12.72
CA ASP A 363 -27.37 45.00 12.53
C ASP A 363 -27.46 44.51 11.07
N ASP A 364 -26.35 44.60 10.32
CA ASP A 364 -26.21 43.88 9.04
C ASP A 364 -26.03 42.39 9.35
N ASP A 365 -27.14 41.73 9.64
CA ASP A 365 -27.35 40.29 9.45
C ASP A 365 -27.12 40.01 7.95
N GLU A 366 -25.91 39.57 7.58
CA GLU A 366 -25.65 38.92 6.28
C GLU A 366 -26.38 37.56 6.24
N SER A 367 -27.70 37.63 6.09
CA SER A 367 -28.55 36.52 5.72
C SER A 367 -28.55 36.35 4.20
N TYR A 368 -28.35 35.10 3.79
CA TYR A 368 -28.35 34.57 2.43
C TYR A 368 -29.23 35.34 1.42
N SER A 369 -28.62 36.17 0.57
CA SER A 369 -29.26 36.58 -0.70
C SER A 369 -29.01 35.51 -1.75
N GLY A 370 -29.77 34.42 -1.65
CA GLY A 370 -29.74 33.27 -2.54
C GLY A 370 -30.29 33.56 -3.92
N GLU A 371 -29.46 34.06 -4.84
CA GLU A 371 -29.70 33.84 -6.26
C GLU A 371 -29.12 32.48 -6.66
N ALA A 372 -29.99 31.52 -6.96
CA ALA A 372 -29.59 30.19 -7.44
C ALA A 372 -28.65 30.30 -8.65
N PRO A 373 -27.62 29.45 -8.78
CA PRO A 373 -26.67 29.49 -9.88
C PRO A 373 -27.39 29.44 -11.24
N PRO A 374 -26.90 30.17 -12.26
CA PRO A 374 -27.55 30.20 -13.56
C PRO A 374 -27.66 28.79 -14.16
N PRO A 375 -28.77 28.46 -14.82
CA PRO A 375 -28.99 27.12 -15.32
C PRO A 375 -27.97 26.77 -16.41
N ILE A 376 -27.19 25.72 -16.16
CA ILE A 376 -26.24 25.15 -17.12
C ILE A 376 -26.99 24.63 -18.35
N LYS A 377 -26.52 25.03 -19.52
CA LYS A 377 -27.01 24.56 -20.82
C LYS A 377 -26.06 23.50 -21.37
N ILE A 378 -26.60 22.37 -21.83
CA ILE A 378 -25.82 21.32 -22.50
C ILE A 378 -26.45 21.08 -23.87
N ASP A 379 -25.68 21.28 -24.94
CA ASP A 379 -26.10 20.88 -26.27
C ASP A 379 -25.73 19.40 -26.46
N THR A 380 -26.65 18.45 -26.50
CA THR A 380 -26.28 17.01 -26.52
C THR A 380 -25.73 16.53 -27.88
N ASP A 381 -26.13 17.17 -28.98
CA ASP A 381 -25.68 16.84 -30.33
C ASP A 381 -24.15 17.00 -30.47
N GLY A 382 -23.46 15.89 -30.73
CA GLY A 382 -22.01 15.87 -30.92
C GLY A 382 -21.21 16.12 -29.62
N LEU A 383 -21.83 16.00 -28.44
CA LEU A 383 -21.17 16.20 -27.14
C LEU A 383 -19.91 15.34 -26.99
N THR A 384 -20.00 14.06 -27.33
CA THR A 384 -18.87 13.13 -27.22
C THR A 384 -17.71 13.42 -28.19
N GLU A 385 -17.90 14.34 -29.14
CA GLU A 385 -16.88 14.80 -30.10
C GLU A 385 -16.21 16.11 -29.67
N ARG A 386 -16.71 16.74 -28.60
CA ARG A 386 -16.19 17.99 -28.02
C ARG A 386 -15.25 17.76 -26.83
N VAL A 387 -14.67 16.57 -26.75
CA VAL A 387 -13.63 16.22 -25.79
C VAL A 387 -12.30 16.84 -26.24
N VAL A 388 -11.60 17.49 -25.30
CA VAL A 388 -10.29 18.12 -25.53
C VAL A 388 -9.32 17.65 -24.46
N ALA A 389 -8.16 17.14 -24.88
CA ALA A 389 -7.06 16.80 -23.97
C ALA A 389 -6.33 18.07 -23.53
N LEU A 390 -6.09 18.21 -22.23
CA LEU A 390 -5.32 19.33 -21.67
C LEU A 390 -3.82 19.05 -21.79
N PRO A 391 -2.95 20.06 -21.96
CA PRO A 391 -1.52 19.89 -22.15
C PRO A 391 -0.81 19.60 -20.81
N MET A 392 -1.19 18.50 -20.17
CA MET A 392 -0.58 17.95 -18.97
C MET A 392 0.12 16.62 -19.28
N PRO A 393 1.18 16.25 -18.53
CA PRO A 393 1.82 14.97 -18.73
C PRO A 393 0.84 13.82 -18.45
N ILE A 394 1.12 12.65 -19.03
CA ILE A 394 0.43 11.42 -18.63
C ILE A 394 1.00 11.00 -17.27
N SER A 395 0.12 10.75 -16.29
CA SER A 395 0.51 10.38 -14.93
C SER A 395 -0.60 9.54 -14.27
N ARG A 396 -0.51 9.33 -12.95
CA ARG A 396 -1.62 8.86 -12.11
C ARG A 396 -2.27 10.07 -11.45
N TYR A 397 -3.54 10.32 -11.75
CA TYR A 397 -4.28 11.47 -11.22
C TYR A 397 -5.51 11.01 -10.42
N GLY A 398 -5.97 11.82 -9.47
CA GLY A 398 -7.24 11.60 -8.78
C GLY A 398 -7.75 12.85 -8.09
N CYS A 399 -8.87 12.73 -7.37
CA CYS A 399 -9.53 13.82 -6.64
C CYS A 399 -9.69 15.09 -7.50
N LEU A 400 -10.24 14.94 -8.70
CA LEU A 400 -10.44 16.06 -9.62
C LEU A 400 -11.62 16.93 -9.16
N CYS A 401 -11.38 18.21 -8.90
CA CYS A 401 -12.40 19.16 -8.45
C CYS A 401 -12.41 20.43 -9.30
N GLY A 402 -13.58 20.84 -9.80
CA GLY A 402 -13.72 22.09 -10.56
C GLY A 402 -13.82 23.32 -9.67
N LEU A 403 -13.13 24.39 -10.02
CA LEU A 403 -13.14 25.69 -9.35
C LEU A 403 -13.81 26.75 -10.24
N GLU A 404 -13.91 27.97 -9.72
CA GLU A 404 -14.29 29.16 -10.47
C GLU A 404 -13.22 29.59 -11.50
N ASP A 405 -13.60 30.49 -12.40
CA ASP A 405 -12.72 31.10 -13.43
C ASP A 405 -12.09 30.10 -14.43
N GLY A 406 -12.70 28.94 -14.64
CA GLY A 406 -12.14 27.92 -15.52
C GLY A 406 -10.86 27.28 -14.98
N ARG A 407 -10.80 27.09 -13.65
CA ARG A 407 -9.73 26.36 -12.97
C ARG A 407 -10.23 25.00 -12.47
N PHE A 408 -9.31 24.07 -12.24
CA PHE A 408 -9.59 22.85 -11.48
C PHE A 408 -8.40 22.50 -10.58
N MET A 409 -8.65 21.64 -9.59
CA MET A 409 -7.62 20.99 -8.79
C MET A 409 -7.58 19.50 -9.08
N VAL A 410 -6.41 18.91 -8.97
CA VAL A 410 -6.21 17.46 -9.14
C VAL A 410 -5.01 17.03 -8.29
N VAL A 411 -5.07 15.83 -7.73
CA VAL A 411 -3.95 15.21 -7.04
C VAL A 411 -3.15 14.40 -8.06
N GLU A 412 -1.85 14.68 -8.18
CA GLU A 412 -0.91 13.87 -8.95
C GLU A 412 -0.18 12.92 -7.99
N TYR A 413 -0.44 11.63 -8.12
CA TYR A 413 0.19 10.61 -7.31
C TYR A 413 1.54 10.22 -7.93
N PRO A 414 2.59 9.99 -7.12
CA PRO A 414 3.82 9.42 -7.61
C PRO A 414 3.55 8.04 -8.24
N PRO A 415 4.45 7.54 -9.11
CA PRO A 415 4.39 6.15 -9.54
C PRO A 415 4.38 5.26 -8.31
N SER A 416 3.37 4.38 -8.21
CA SER A 416 3.24 3.44 -7.09
C SER A 416 4.56 2.73 -6.89
N ARG A 417 5.22 3.00 -5.76
CA ARG A 417 6.48 2.35 -5.42
C ARG A 417 6.13 1.01 -4.82
N GLY A 418 5.78 0.03 -5.66
CA GLY A 418 5.42 -1.31 -5.20
C GLY A 418 6.31 -1.70 -4.02
N ALA A 419 5.69 -1.87 -2.85
CA ALA A 419 6.38 -2.04 -1.58
C ALA A 419 7.59 -2.97 -1.75
N PRO A 420 8.76 -2.68 -1.15
CA PRO A 420 9.95 -3.51 -1.30
C PRO A 420 9.62 -4.93 -0.86
N GLY A 421 9.25 -5.78 -1.83
CA GLY A 421 8.43 -6.93 -1.55
C GLY A 421 9.02 -7.87 -0.50
N GLY A 422 8.21 -8.30 0.45
CA GLY A 422 8.60 -9.19 1.54
C GLY A 422 7.72 -10.45 1.54
N VAL A 423 8.33 -11.60 1.84
CA VAL A 423 7.61 -12.86 1.98
C VAL A 423 6.83 -12.82 3.29
N GLY A 424 5.50 -12.97 3.18
CA GLY A 424 4.59 -12.90 4.32
C GLY A 424 4.15 -11.48 4.69
N THR A 425 4.45 -10.49 3.84
CA THR A 425 3.72 -9.22 3.85
C THR A 425 2.32 -9.48 3.31
N ASP A 426 1.30 -9.01 4.04
CA ASP A 426 -0.08 -9.08 3.59
C ASP A 426 -0.29 -7.97 2.55
N TYR A 427 -0.58 -8.35 1.30
CA TYR A 427 -0.92 -7.40 0.24
C TYR A 427 -2.44 -7.33 0.03
N SER A 428 -3.24 -7.95 0.91
CA SER A 428 -4.69 -7.94 0.81
C SER A 428 -5.35 -6.64 1.22
N SER A 429 -4.63 -5.72 1.88
CA SER A 429 -5.16 -4.38 2.06
C SER A 429 -5.06 -3.65 0.73
N ASP A 430 -6.20 -3.10 0.28
CA ASP A 430 -6.30 -2.12 -0.81
C ASP A 430 -5.48 -0.83 -0.54
N ASP A 431 -4.59 -0.84 0.47
CA ASP A 431 -3.42 0.03 0.60
C ASP A 431 -2.39 -0.25 -0.52
N GLU A 432 -2.86 -0.47 -1.75
CA GLU A 432 -2.06 -0.41 -2.97
C GLU A 432 -1.43 0.97 -3.07
N ASP A 433 -0.30 1.22 -2.38
CA ASP A 433 0.56 2.39 -2.53
C ASP A 433 -0.22 3.60 -3.09
N GLY A 434 -1.27 4.00 -2.36
CA GLY A 434 -2.02 5.24 -2.59
C GLY A 434 -1.11 6.38 -2.17
N GLY A 435 0.09 6.39 -2.75
CA GLY A 435 1.22 7.14 -2.25
C GLY A 435 0.80 8.57 -2.28
N TYR A 436 0.77 9.19 -1.12
CA TYR A 436 0.32 10.56 -0.97
C TYR A 436 0.88 11.47 -2.08
N GLY A 437 -0.03 12.13 -2.78
CA GLY A 437 0.24 12.89 -3.98
C GLY A 437 0.54 14.35 -3.73
N THR A 438 0.72 15.07 -4.82
CA THR A 438 0.89 16.53 -4.86
C THR A 438 -0.40 17.16 -5.37
N LEU A 439 -0.99 18.07 -4.61
CA LEU A 439 -2.17 18.82 -5.05
C LEU A 439 -1.77 19.91 -6.03
N ILE A 440 -2.38 19.89 -7.20
CA ILE A 440 -2.12 20.79 -8.32
C ILE A 440 -3.37 21.61 -8.62
N SER A 441 -3.19 22.89 -8.93
CA SER A 441 -4.21 23.70 -9.59
C SER A 441 -3.83 23.92 -11.06
N TYR A 442 -4.83 23.94 -11.93
CA TYR A 442 -4.66 24.18 -13.36
C TYR A 442 -5.65 25.25 -13.85
N SER A 443 -5.13 26.28 -14.54
CA SER A 443 -5.93 27.29 -15.24
C SER A 443 -6.12 26.90 -16.70
N VAL A 444 -7.37 26.65 -17.10
CA VAL A 444 -7.74 26.33 -18.49
C VAL A 444 -7.63 27.57 -19.38
N LYS A 445 -7.85 28.75 -18.82
CA LYS A 445 -7.73 30.04 -19.53
C LYS A 445 -6.29 30.33 -19.95
N ASP A 446 -5.34 30.08 -19.05
CA ASP A 446 -3.92 30.41 -19.26
C ASP A 446 -3.08 29.17 -19.66
N LEU A 447 -3.69 27.97 -19.61
CA LEU A 447 -3.02 26.68 -19.79
C LEU A 447 -1.82 26.51 -18.85
N ARG A 448 -1.95 26.99 -17.61
CA ARG A 448 -0.89 27.04 -16.59
C ARG A 448 -1.20 26.09 -15.44
N ARG A 449 -0.20 25.31 -15.07
CA ARG A 449 -0.15 24.44 -13.89
C ARG A 449 0.54 25.17 -12.73
N SER A 450 0.02 25.03 -11.51
CA SER A 450 0.67 25.44 -10.26
C SER A 450 0.54 24.35 -9.18
N ILE A 451 1.55 24.19 -8.33
CA ILE A 451 1.48 23.26 -7.19
C ILE A 451 0.91 24.02 -5.98
N LEU A 452 -0.12 23.45 -5.35
CA LEU A 452 -0.69 23.99 -4.11
C LEU A 452 -0.05 23.35 -2.88
N ILE A 453 0.05 22.02 -2.83
CA ILE A 453 0.61 21.29 -1.68
C ILE A 453 1.57 20.22 -2.19
N HIS A 454 2.80 20.21 -1.67
CA HIS A 454 3.85 19.26 -2.06
C HIS A 454 3.75 17.97 -1.25
N GLY A 455 3.42 16.86 -1.91
CA GLY A 455 3.36 15.54 -1.28
C GLY A 455 2.36 15.46 -0.12
N GLY A 456 2.21 14.25 0.43
CA GLY A 456 1.39 14.07 1.63
C GLY A 456 -0.12 14.15 1.38
N VAL A 457 -0.63 14.52 0.20
CA VAL A 457 -2.08 14.65 -0.05
C VAL A 457 -2.72 13.34 -0.48
N GLY A 458 -3.67 12.82 0.32
CA GLY A 458 -4.45 11.63 -0.01
C GLY A 458 -5.70 11.98 -0.80
N GLU A 459 -6.53 12.86 -0.21
CA GLU A 459 -7.83 13.28 -0.74
C GLU A 459 -7.99 14.81 -0.66
N VAL A 460 -8.78 15.38 -1.57
CA VAL A 460 -9.27 16.76 -1.48
C VAL A 460 -10.74 16.83 -1.86
N THR A 461 -11.54 17.54 -1.06
CA THR A 461 -12.97 17.77 -1.30
C THR A 461 -13.30 19.25 -1.06
N LEU A 462 -14.32 19.77 -1.75
CA LEU A 462 -14.76 21.16 -1.65
C LEU A 462 -16.04 21.31 -0.83
N SER A 463 -16.23 22.46 -0.19
CA SER A 463 -17.55 22.89 0.25
C SER A 463 -18.51 23.03 -0.94
N ILE A 464 -19.83 22.98 -0.70
CA ILE A 464 -20.84 23.11 -1.77
C ILE A 464 -20.66 24.42 -2.54
N ASP A 465 -20.35 25.52 -1.84
CA ASP A 465 -20.07 26.83 -2.46
C ASP A 465 -18.70 26.93 -3.14
N ARG A 466 -17.86 25.89 -3.03
CA ARG A 466 -16.52 25.76 -3.62
C ARG A 466 -15.49 26.79 -3.15
N LYS A 467 -15.76 27.49 -2.04
CA LYS A 467 -14.83 28.49 -1.49
C LYS A 467 -13.83 27.90 -0.50
N CYS A 468 -14.17 26.77 0.11
CA CYS A 468 -13.34 26.06 1.07
C CYS A 468 -12.96 24.68 0.53
N MET A 469 -11.77 24.21 0.86
CA MET A 469 -11.31 22.86 0.58
C MET A 469 -10.86 22.17 1.87
N ILE A 470 -11.24 20.91 2.04
CA ILE A 470 -10.64 20.03 3.04
C ILE A 470 -9.65 19.11 2.33
N VAL A 471 -8.49 18.93 2.96
CA VAL A 471 -7.38 18.12 2.48
C VAL A 471 -7.07 17.08 3.53
N GLU A 472 -7.13 15.82 3.13
CA GLU A 472 -6.54 14.73 3.88
C GLU A 472 -5.04 14.67 3.56
N LYS A 473 -4.22 14.81 4.59
CA LYS A 473 -2.77 14.85 4.44
C LYS A 473 -2.08 13.89 5.41
N GLU A 474 -1.12 13.11 4.93
CA GLU A 474 -0.18 12.39 5.78
C GLU A 474 1.09 13.20 6.05
N THR A 475 1.50 13.14 7.30
CA THR A 475 2.74 13.73 7.82
C THR A 475 3.34 12.77 8.85
N ASP A 476 4.54 12.27 8.60
CA ASP A 476 5.31 11.41 9.53
C ASP A 476 4.57 10.16 10.05
N GLY A 477 3.72 9.57 9.21
CA GLY A 477 2.92 8.38 9.48
C GLY A 477 1.55 8.66 10.11
N TYR A 478 1.17 9.93 10.23
CA TYR A 478 -0.09 10.35 10.86
C TYR A 478 -1.01 11.03 9.85
N LEU A 479 -2.30 10.67 9.93
CA LEU A 479 -3.37 11.29 9.16
C LEU A 479 -3.74 12.66 9.76
N GLU A 480 -3.78 13.69 8.93
CA GLU A 480 -4.18 15.05 9.28
C GLU A 480 -5.31 15.52 8.37
N LEU A 481 -6.40 16.03 8.93
CA LEU A 481 -7.40 16.79 8.18
C LEU A 481 -7.09 18.28 8.27
N ARG A 482 -6.96 18.95 7.11
CA ARG A 482 -6.64 20.37 7.01
C ARG A 482 -7.67 21.12 6.16
N VAL A 483 -8.15 22.28 6.62
CA VAL A 483 -9.10 23.12 5.86
C VAL A 483 -8.41 24.40 5.40
N TYR A 484 -8.59 24.72 4.12
CA TYR A 484 -8.03 25.89 3.46
C TYR A 484 -9.05 26.58 2.57
N LYS A 485 -8.72 27.80 2.11
CA LYS A 485 -9.42 28.42 0.99
C LYS A 485 -9.15 27.64 -0.30
N ALA A 486 -10.21 27.33 -1.04
CA ALA A 486 -10.12 26.51 -2.25
C ALA A 486 -9.27 27.17 -3.34
N GLY A 487 -8.40 26.39 -3.98
CA GLY A 487 -7.59 26.84 -5.12
C GLY A 487 -6.53 27.89 -4.79
N VAL A 488 -6.24 28.10 -3.51
CA VAL A 488 -5.17 28.98 -3.02
C VAL A 488 -4.09 28.11 -2.39
N ARG A 489 -2.82 28.46 -2.65
CA ARG A 489 -1.68 27.76 -2.04
C ARG A 489 -1.70 28.05 -0.54
N PRO A 490 -1.66 27.03 0.34
CA PRO A 490 -1.40 27.28 1.75
C PRO A 490 0.02 27.87 1.89
N GLU A 491 0.12 29.18 2.12
CA GLU A 491 1.36 29.88 2.48
C GLU A 491 1.09 30.73 3.72
N GLU A 492 2.15 30.99 4.50
CA GLU A 492 2.13 31.75 5.76
C GLU A 492 1.28 33.03 5.64
N ASP A 493 0.00 32.99 6.02
CA ASP A 493 -0.75 34.21 6.26
C ASP A 493 -0.03 34.95 7.42
N GLY A 494 0.76 35.94 7.03
CA GLY A 494 1.71 36.69 7.86
C GLY A 494 3.17 36.33 7.57
N SER A 495 3.75 36.89 6.50
CA SER A 495 5.20 36.97 6.32
C SER A 495 5.80 37.91 7.37
N ASP A 496 6.06 37.38 8.56
CA ASP A 496 7.01 37.90 9.54
C ASP A 496 7.60 36.71 10.34
N SER A 497 8.44 35.94 9.66
CA SER A 497 9.64 35.24 10.18
C SER A 497 9.63 34.52 11.55
N GLU A 498 8.53 33.99 12.03
CA GLU A 498 8.53 32.97 13.09
C GLU A 498 8.11 31.62 12.47
N GLU A 499 8.94 30.59 12.65
CA GLU A 499 8.66 29.21 12.22
C GLU A 499 7.23 28.83 12.66
N LEU A 500 6.29 28.79 11.72
CA LEU A 500 4.92 28.35 11.98
C LEU A 500 4.96 26.95 12.57
N ASP A 501 4.45 26.80 13.79
CA ASP A 501 4.26 25.49 14.41
C ASP A 501 3.20 24.73 13.63
N GLN A 502 3.63 23.85 12.71
CA GLN A 502 2.74 23.07 11.84
C GLN A 502 1.80 22.12 12.60
N HIS A 503 1.99 21.98 13.91
CA HIS A 503 1.14 21.19 14.81
C HIS A 503 0.09 22.04 15.55
N SER A 504 0.12 23.38 15.45
CA SER A 504 -0.94 24.20 16.01
C SER A 504 -2.25 23.98 15.25
N CYS A 505 -3.36 23.79 15.96
CA CYS A 505 -4.67 23.59 15.33
C CYS A 505 -5.38 24.94 15.17
N ASP A 506 -5.13 25.63 14.06
CA ASP A 506 -5.69 26.96 13.80
C ASP A 506 -5.81 27.24 12.28
N ARG A 507 -6.38 28.41 11.95
CA ARG A 507 -6.63 28.85 10.57
C ARG A 507 -5.36 28.96 9.71
N ARG A 508 -4.19 29.23 10.30
CA ARG A 508 -2.94 29.45 9.56
C ARG A 508 -2.36 28.12 9.09
N THR A 509 -2.36 27.11 9.95
CA THR A 509 -1.90 25.76 9.60
C THR A 509 -2.97 24.98 8.84
N GLY A 510 -4.24 25.33 9.03
CA GLY A 510 -5.40 24.61 8.53
C GLY A 510 -5.75 23.36 9.35
N LEU A 511 -4.91 22.95 10.31
CA LEU A 511 -5.02 21.67 11.02
C LEU A 511 -6.22 21.63 11.96
N ILE A 512 -7.04 20.59 11.84
CA ILE A 512 -8.23 20.39 12.67
C ILE A 512 -7.88 19.63 13.95
N ASN A 513 -8.32 20.14 15.11
CA ASN A 513 -8.13 19.47 16.40
C ASN A 513 -9.17 18.35 16.62
N LEU A 514 -8.89 17.16 16.07
CA LEU A 514 -9.76 15.99 16.21
C LEU A 514 -9.67 15.38 17.62
N ASP A 515 -8.50 14.89 18.01
CA ASP A 515 -8.35 14.17 19.27
C ASP A 515 -8.50 15.08 20.51
N GLY A 516 -8.22 16.37 20.43
CA GLY A 516 -8.48 17.27 21.56
C GLY A 516 -9.97 17.46 21.86
N ARG A 517 -10.84 17.33 20.85
CA ARG A 517 -12.25 17.76 20.92
C ARG A 517 -13.26 16.62 20.81
N VAL A 518 -13.05 15.66 19.90
CA VAL A 518 -13.98 14.56 19.65
C VAL A 518 -13.69 13.40 20.60
N ARG A 519 -14.71 12.97 21.35
CA ARG A 519 -14.60 11.87 22.32
C ARG A 519 -15.61 10.78 22.02
N VAL A 520 -15.13 9.68 21.45
CA VAL A 520 -15.99 8.55 21.05
C VAL A 520 -16.06 7.52 22.16
N LEU A 521 -17.26 7.35 22.75
CA LEU A 521 -17.51 6.32 23.76
C LEU A 521 -17.87 5.00 23.08
N VAL A 522 -17.07 3.97 23.31
CA VAL A 522 -17.28 2.61 22.83
C VAL A 522 -17.98 1.77 23.91
N ASP A 523 -19.04 1.08 23.54
CA ASP A 523 -19.70 0.02 24.32
C ASP A 523 -19.50 -1.33 23.61
N PRO A 524 -18.46 -2.11 23.98
CA PRO A 524 -18.08 -3.32 23.25
C PRO A 524 -19.24 -4.32 23.07
N ALA A 525 -20.11 -4.47 24.06
CA ALA A 525 -21.22 -5.42 23.96
C ALA A 525 -22.24 -5.02 22.88
N LYS A 526 -22.46 -3.72 22.69
CA LYS A 526 -23.36 -3.18 21.68
C LYS A 526 -22.73 -3.15 20.29
N GLU A 527 -21.45 -2.80 20.25
CA GLU A 527 -20.61 -2.83 19.05
C GLU A 527 -20.55 -4.24 18.46
N TRP A 528 -20.27 -5.26 19.28
CA TRP A 528 -20.17 -6.65 18.83
C TRP A 528 -21.51 -7.21 18.32
N ALA A 529 -22.64 -6.71 18.84
CA ALA A 529 -23.95 -7.05 18.30
C ALA A 529 -24.19 -6.44 16.91
N GLN A 530 -23.73 -5.20 16.68
CA GLN A 530 -23.76 -4.58 15.36
C GLN A 530 -22.89 -5.38 14.39
N MET A 531 -21.66 -5.71 14.79
CA MET A 531 -20.69 -6.44 13.96
C MET A 531 -21.22 -7.82 13.54
N LEU A 532 -21.90 -8.56 14.43
CA LEU A 532 -22.54 -9.83 14.08
C LEU A 532 -23.59 -9.64 12.97
N GLY A 533 -24.40 -8.59 13.05
CA GLY A 533 -25.39 -8.24 12.03
C GLY A 533 -24.72 -7.84 10.71
N GLU A 534 -23.65 -7.05 10.76
CA GLU A 534 -22.88 -6.63 9.60
C GLU A 534 -22.25 -7.82 8.86
N VAL A 535 -21.53 -8.71 9.56
CA VAL A 535 -20.91 -9.90 8.95
C VAL A 535 -21.97 -10.78 8.28
N TYR A 536 -23.11 -11.00 8.96
CA TYR A 536 -24.23 -11.74 8.39
C TYR A 536 -24.75 -11.10 7.10
N ARG A 537 -24.96 -9.78 7.12
CA ARG A 537 -25.50 -9.01 5.99
C ARG A 537 -24.55 -9.02 4.80
N ARG A 538 -23.27 -8.78 5.05
CA ARG A 538 -22.20 -8.78 4.03
C ARG A 538 -22.11 -10.12 3.32
N LEU A 539 -22.06 -11.22 4.09
CA LEU A 539 -22.06 -12.57 3.50
C LEU A 539 -23.37 -12.89 2.78
N ARG A 540 -24.54 -12.49 3.30
CA ARG A 540 -25.83 -12.73 2.62
C ARG A 540 -25.89 -12.09 1.24
N ASP A 541 -25.38 -10.87 1.14
CA ASP A 541 -25.59 -10.02 -0.03
C ASP A 541 -24.48 -10.17 -1.09
N ASP A 542 -23.23 -10.45 -0.67
CA ASP A 542 -22.06 -10.42 -1.56
C ASP A 542 -21.44 -11.80 -1.82
N PHE A 543 -21.89 -12.86 -1.13
CA PHE A 543 -21.41 -14.22 -1.36
C PHE A 543 -21.82 -14.72 -2.75
N TRP A 544 -20.89 -15.40 -3.44
CA TRP A 544 -21.04 -15.78 -4.85
C TRP A 544 -22.28 -16.64 -5.16
N CYS A 545 -22.80 -17.40 -4.19
CA CYS A 545 -23.92 -18.32 -4.35
C CYS A 545 -25.12 -17.85 -3.52
N GLU A 546 -26.15 -17.32 -4.18
CA GLU A 546 -27.34 -16.75 -3.53
C GLU A 546 -28.05 -17.69 -2.53
N ASP A 547 -27.96 -19.02 -2.72
CA ASP A 547 -28.55 -20.01 -1.80
C ASP A 547 -27.68 -20.34 -0.57
N MET A 548 -26.60 -19.59 -0.36
CA MET A 548 -25.64 -19.73 0.75
C MET A 548 -25.05 -21.14 0.85
N ASN A 549 -24.80 -21.77 -0.31
CA ASN A 549 -24.36 -23.16 -0.44
C ASN A 549 -25.34 -24.17 0.19
N GLY A 550 -26.63 -23.81 0.27
CA GLY A 550 -27.69 -24.60 0.90
C GLY A 550 -27.75 -24.49 2.43
N VAL A 551 -27.00 -23.57 3.04
CA VAL A 551 -27.03 -23.32 4.49
C VAL A 551 -28.25 -22.48 4.84
N ASP A 552 -28.98 -22.85 5.90
CA ASP A 552 -30.02 -22.00 6.50
C ASP A 552 -29.34 -20.82 7.22
N TRP A 553 -29.11 -19.75 6.45
CA TRP A 553 -28.35 -18.60 6.93
C TRP A 553 -29.09 -17.86 8.06
N GLU A 554 -30.42 -17.69 7.95
CA GLU A 554 -31.22 -17.10 9.03
C GLU A 554 -31.19 -17.93 10.32
N GLY A 555 -31.28 -19.26 10.20
CA GLY A 555 -31.15 -20.18 11.33
C GLY A 555 -29.75 -20.12 11.97
N THR A 556 -28.72 -19.91 11.16
CA THR A 556 -27.33 -19.73 11.59
C THR A 556 -27.19 -18.46 12.42
N LEU A 557 -27.67 -17.31 11.93
CA LEU A 557 -27.67 -16.06 12.71
C LEU A 557 -28.35 -16.22 14.08
N LYS A 558 -29.54 -16.83 14.12
CA LYS A 558 -30.28 -17.06 15.38
C LYS A 558 -29.47 -17.87 16.40
N ARG A 559 -28.67 -18.82 15.93
CA ARG A 559 -27.78 -19.63 16.79
C ARG A 559 -26.67 -18.76 17.39
N TYR A 560 -25.97 -17.99 16.55
CA TYR A 560 -24.84 -17.16 16.97
C TYR A 560 -25.29 -15.93 17.79
N GLU A 561 -26.48 -15.36 17.53
CA GLU A 561 -27.10 -14.36 18.41
C GLU A 561 -27.27 -14.90 19.85
N GLY A 562 -27.61 -16.19 19.99
CA GLY A 562 -27.71 -16.85 21.29
C GLY A 562 -26.38 -17.04 22.02
N ILE A 563 -25.26 -17.08 21.29
CA ILE A 563 -23.90 -17.26 21.82
C ILE A 563 -23.29 -15.90 22.23
N LEU A 564 -23.57 -14.84 21.48
CA LEU A 564 -22.99 -13.50 21.65
C LEU A 564 -22.94 -13.00 23.11
N PRO A 565 -23.97 -13.16 23.96
CA PRO A 565 -23.89 -12.72 25.36
C PRO A 565 -22.74 -13.39 26.14
N THR A 566 -22.36 -14.62 25.79
CA THR A 566 -21.30 -15.35 26.50
C THR A 566 -19.90 -14.80 26.22
N ILE A 567 -19.74 -14.04 25.13
CA ILE A 567 -18.48 -13.46 24.68
C ILE A 567 -18.03 -12.34 25.63
N SER A 568 -16.74 -12.34 25.97
CA SER A 568 -16.15 -11.45 26.97
C SER A 568 -14.85 -10.78 26.55
N THR A 569 -14.30 -11.19 25.40
CA THR A 569 -13.09 -10.62 24.80
C THR A 569 -13.27 -10.44 23.31
N ARG A 570 -12.52 -9.50 22.71
CA ARG A 570 -12.53 -9.30 21.26
C ARG A 570 -12.07 -10.56 20.50
N ARG A 571 -11.15 -11.34 21.07
CA ARG A 571 -10.70 -12.61 20.47
C ARG A 571 -11.82 -13.66 20.42
N GLU A 572 -12.57 -13.84 21.51
CA GLU A 572 -13.73 -14.74 21.52
C GLU A 572 -14.78 -14.31 20.48
N LEU A 573 -14.93 -13.00 20.22
CA LEU A 573 -15.77 -12.52 19.12
C LEU A 573 -15.21 -12.92 17.75
N SER A 574 -13.90 -12.73 17.49
CA SER A 574 -13.28 -13.18 16.24
C SER A 574 -13.51 -14.66 16.00
N ASP A 575 -13.30 -15.48 17.02
CA ASP A 575 -13.53 -16.94 16.94
C ASP A 575 -15.00 -17.21 16.60
N MET A 576 -15.95 -16.55 17.28
CA MET A 576 -17.38 -16.71 17.01
C MET A 576 -17.77 -16.30 15.58
N LEU A 577 -17.30 -15.16 15.09
CA LEU A 577 -17.59 -14.68 13.74
C LEU A 577 -16.96 -15.58 12.67
N THR A 578 -15.75 -16.08 12.93
CA THR A 578 -15.06 -17.04 12.05
C THR A 578 -15.83 -18.35 11.97
N GLU A 579 -16.27 -18.91 13.10
CA GLU A 579 -17.08 -20.14 13.13
C GLU A 579 -18.43 -19.96 12.42
N MET A 580 -19.09 -18.81 12.59
CA MET A 580 -20.33 -18.51 11.85
C MET A 580 -20.11 -18.51 10.35
N SER A 581 -19.03 -17.86 9.91
CA SER A 581 -18.72 -17.71 8.49
C SER A 581 -18.25 -19.04 7.88
N ALA A 582 -17.56 -19.88 8.66
CA ALA A 582 -17.10 -21.20 8.25
C ALA A 582 -18.23 -22.21 7.96
N GLU A 583 -19.46 -21.99 8.46
CA GLU A 583 -20.63 -22.83 8.16
C GLU A 583 -20.96 -22.87 6.66
N LEU A 584 -20.53 -21.86 5.88
CA LEU A 584 -20.67 -21.84 4.42
C LEU A 584 -19.82 -22.92 3.71
N GLY A 585 -18.82 -23.48 4.40
CA GLY A 585 -18.06 -24.63 3.93
C GLY A 585 -17.24 -24.36 2.67
N CYS A 586 -16.64 -23.18 2.56
CA CYS A 586 -15.88 -22.75 1.39
C CYS A 586 -14.62 -21.97 1.77
N SER A 587 -13.70 -21.85 0.81
CA SER A 587 -12.47 -21.08 0.93
C SER A 587 -12.73 -19.57 0.95
N HIS A 588 -11.70 -18.80 1.35
CA HIS A 588 -11.67 -17.34 1.24
C HIS A 588 -12.70 -16.57 2.08
N VAL A 589 -13.34 -17.21 3.06
CA VAL A 589 -14.14 -16.53 4.08
C VAL A 589 -13.31 -16.37 5.35
N SER A 590 -13.01 -15.14 5.76
CA SER A 590 -12.28 -14.85 6.99
C SER A 590 -12.73 -13.53 7.60
N VAL A 591 -12.51 -13.40 8.91
CA VAL A 591 -12.73 -12.14 9.63
C VAL A 591 -11.44 -11.79 10.36
N THR A 592 -10.83 -10.66 10.01
CA THR A 592 -9.59 -10.23 10.63
C THR A 592 -9.84 -9.71 12.05
N SER A 593 -8.74 -9.40 12.75
CA SER A 593 -8.82 -8.79 14.07
C SER A 593 -8.68 -7.27 13.92
N GLY A 594 -9.73 -6.53 14.25
CA GLY A 594 -9.68 -5.08 14.41
C GLY A 594 -9.14 -4.66 15.78
N ASP A 595 -9.71 -3.59 16.33
CA ASP A 595 -9.31 -2.99 17.61
C ASP A 595 -9.20 -4.05 18.72
N PRO A 596 -7.98 -4.32 19.24
CA PRO A 596 -7.76 -5.38 20.22
C PRO A 596 -8.36 -5.07 21.60
N GLY A 597 -8.99 -3.91 21.77
CA GLY A 597 -9.58 -3.47 23.02
C GLY A 597 -8.52 -3.07 24.04
N ARG A 598 -8.84 -3.27 25.31
CA ARG A 598 -7.86 -3.18 26.40
C ARG A 598 -6.99 -4.45 26.40
N SER A 599 -6.05 -4.56 25.47
CA SER A 599 -5.08 -5.66 25.40
C SER A 599 -3.75 -5.29 26.06
N ALA A 600 -2.93 -6.31 26.36
CA ALA A 600 -1.54 -6.08 26.75
C ALA A 600 -0.76 -5.43 25.59
N ARG A 601 0.30 -4.67 25.91
CA ARG A 601 1.22 -4.13 24.90
C ARG A 601 1.76 -5.28 24.05
N ARG A 602 1.72 -5.13 22.73
CA ARG A 602 2.50 -5.99 21.83
C ARG A 602 3.98 -5.62 22.01
N HIS A 603 4.83 -6.61 22.14
CA HIS A 603 6.27 -6.40 22.22
C HIS A 603 6.90 -6.67 20.86
N SER A 604 7.72 -5.74 20.36
CA SER A 604 8.49 -5.98 19.14
C SER A 604 9.56 -7.04 19.40
N ALA A 605 9.87 -7.87 18.41
CA ALA A 605 10.98 -8.82 18.48
C ALA A 605 12.18 -8.28 17.68
N GLY A 606 13.39 -8.46 18.21
CA GLY A 606 14.64 -8.21 17.52
C GLY A 606 15.30 -9.49 17.02
N TYR A 607 15.82 -9.48 15.80
CA TYR A 607 16.45 -10.64 15.17
C TYR A 607 17.89 -10.36 14.74
N LEU A 608 18.73 -11.40 14.77
CA LEU A 608 20.14 -11.34 14.35
C LEU A 608 20.40 -12.11 13.05
N GLY A 609 19.42 -12.84 12.49
CA GLY A 609 19.64 -13.65 11.29
C GLY A 609 20.60 -14.82 11.55
N ALA A 610 20.42 -15.54 12.65
CA ALA A 610 21.26 -16.68 13.02
C ALA A 610 20.54 -17.65 13.95
N ASP A 611 20.96 -18.91 13.93
CA ASP A 611 20.48 -19.96 14.82
C ASP A 611 21.50 -20.22 15.92
N PHE A 612 21.01 -20.40 17.16
CA PHE A 612 21.84 -20.49 18.35
C PHE A 612 21.53 -21.75 19.15
N VAL A 613 22.57 -22.42 19.65
CA VAL A 613 22.43 -23.59 20.55
C VAL A 613 23.24 -23.34 21.81
N TRP A 614 22.62 -23.53 22.98
CA TRP A 614 23.31 -23.42 24.26
C TRP A 614 24.42 -24.49 24.37
N ASP A 615 25.63 -24.07 24.68
CA ASP A 615 26.77 -24.95 24.92
C ASP A 615 27.26 -24.77 26.37
N ALA A 616 26.86 -25.71 27.22
CA ALA A 616 27.17 -25.70 28.65
C ALA A 616 28.69 -25.74 28.92
N SER A 617 29.50 -26.26 28.00
CA SER A 617 30.96 -26.38 28.19
C SER A 617 31.68 -25.03 28.13
N VAL A 618 31.09 -24.06 27.42
CA VAL A 618 31.64 -22.71 27.23
C VAL A 618 30.77 -21.63 27.86
N SER A 619 29.65 -22.01 28.48
CA SER A 619 28.69 -21.10 29.11
C SER A 619 28.25 -19.97 28.16
N GLY A 620 27.88 -20.34 26.94
CA GLY A 620 27.46 -19.41 25.90
C GLY A 620 26.66 -20.09 24.80
N TYR A 621 26.10 -19.30 23.89
CA TYR A 621 25.35 -19.81 22.75
C TYR A 621 26.25 -19.94 21.53
N ARG A 622 26.42 -21.15 21.02
CA ARG A 622 27.13 -21.40 19.77
C ARG A 622 26.25 -21.02 18.59
N ILE A 623 26.82 -20.27 17.67
CA ILE A 623 26.18 -19.92 16.40
C ILE A 623 26.28 -21.14 15.49
N VAL A 624 25.15 -21.78 15.19
CA VAL A 624 25.13 -23.01 14.37
C VAL A 624 24.83 -22.74 12.91
N ASN A 625 24.16 -21.64 12.61
CA ASN A 625 23.84 -21.19 11.26
C ASN A 625 23.78 -19.67 11.22
N ILE A 626 24.33 -19.07 10.18
CA ILE A 626 24.20 -17.63 9.90
C ILE A 626 23.44 -17.50 8.58
N VAL A 627 22.33 -16.77 8.62
CA VAL A 627 21.45 -16.57 7.47
C VAL A 627 22.19 -15.76 6.39
N LYS A 628 22.35 -16.36 5.20
CA LYS A 628 23.03 -15.77 4.04
C LYS A 628 22.02 -15.39 2.96
N GLY A 629 21.25 -14.33 3.22
CA GLY A 629 20.39 -13.72 2.21
C GLY A 629 21.14 -12.75 1.30
N ASP A 630 20.46 -11.77 0.73
CA ASP A 630 21.04 -10.80 -0.21
C ASP A 630 21.91 -9.77 0.54
N SER A 631 23.24 -9.92 0.47
CA SER A 631 24.19 -9.11 1.27
C SER A 631 24.15 -7.58 1.04
N TRP A 632 23.53 -7.11 -0.03
CA TRP A 632 23.40 -5.69 -0.38
C TRP A 632 22.04 -5.09 0.02
N ASP A 633 21.15 -5.89 0.63
CA ASP A 633 19.80 -5.50 1.03
C ASP A 633 19.67 -5.63 2.56
N ASP A 634 19.28 -4.55 3.24
CA ASP A 634 19.22 -4.53 4.70
C ASP A 634 18.08 -5.36 5.28
N ALA A 635 16.99 -5.56 4.53
CA ALA A 635 15.84 -6.36 4.94
C ALA A 635 16.03 -7.83 4.53
N ARG A 636 16.68 -8.07 3.39
CA ARG A 636 16.89 -9.41 2.83
C ARG A 636 18.25 -10.02 3.13
N GLY A 637 19.15 -9.30 3.78
CA GLY A 637 20.46 -9.78 4.24
C GLY A 637 20.47 -10.06 5.74
N GLY A 638 21.03 -11.21 6.15
CA GLY A 638 21.18 -11.53 7.57
C GLY A 638 22.13 -10.57 8.26
N VAL A 639 21.79 -10.12 9.48
CA VAL A 639 22.61 -9.12 10.21
C VAL A 639 24.04 -9.62 10.42
N LEU A 640 24.19 -10.86 10.86
CA LEU A 640 25.52 -11.42 11.16
C LEU A 640 26.32 -11.80 9.90
N SER A 641 25.69 -11.88 8.73
CA SER A 641 26.39 -12.12 7.46
C SER A 641 26.87 -10.84 6.77
N LYS A 642 26.54 -9.66 7.30
CA LYS A 642 26.95 -8.38 6.69
C LYS A 642 28.47 -8.22 6.66
N PRO A 643 29.03 -7.65 5.56
CA PRO A 643 30.45 -7.35 5.47
C PRO A 643 30.94 -6.50 6.64
N GLY A 644 32.06 -6.88 7.25
CA GLY A 644 32.66 -6.14 8.36
C GLY A 644 32.19 -6.56 9.76
N VAL A 645 31.14 -7.38 9.88
CA VAL A 645 30.72 -7.98 11.17
C VAL A 645 31.73 -9.04 11.63
N ASN A 646 32.30 -9.79 10.68
CA ASN A 646 33.38 -10.77 10.88
C ASN A 646 33.08 -11.83 11.96
N ILE A 647 31.83 -12.30 12.03
CA ILE A 647 31.40 -13.44 12.86
C ILE A 647 31.19 -14.65 11.95
N SER A 648 31.58 -15.84 12.41
CA SER A 648 31.43 -17.10 11.67
C SER A 648 30.61 -18.13 12.44
N GLU A 649 30.01 -19.06 11.69
CA GLU A 649 29.42 -20.27 12.27
C GLU A 649 30.46 -21.01 13.12
N GLY A 650 30.06 -21.42 14.33
CA GLY A 650 30.92 -22.01 15.34
C GLY A 650 31.37 -21.03 16.44
N ASP A 651 31.32 -19.72 16.20
CA ASP A 651 31.62 -18.71 17.24
C ASP A 651 30.56 -18.73 18.36
N ILE A 652 30.93 -18.19 19.52
CA ILE A 652 30.12 -18.29 20.74
C ILE A 652 29.66 -16.90 21.18
N LEU A 653 28.35 -16.67 21.19
CA LEU A 653 27.72 -15.48 21.73
C LEU A 653 27.62 -15.59 23.26
N LEU A 654 28.23 -14.64 23.97
CA LEU A 654 28.31 -14.61 25.43
C LEU A 654 27.35 -13.60 26.04
N ASN A 655 27.24 -12.41 25.45
CA ASN A 655 26.42 -11.32 26.01
C ASN A 655 25.69 -10.55 24.90
N ILE A 656 24.55 -9.97 25.27
CA ILE A 656 23.86 -8.92 24.51
C ILE A 656 23.68 -7.71 25.44
N ASP A 657 24.08 -6.52 24.99
CA ASP A 657 24.04 -5.27 25.78
C ASP A 657 24.71 -5.42 27.17
N ARG A 658 25.82 -6.16 27.21
CA ARG A 658 26.60 -6.51 28.41
C ARG A 658 25.89 -7.47 29.39
N ILE A 659 24.65 -7.87 29.12
CA ILE A 659 23.93 -8.86 29.91
C ILE A 659 24.39 -10.26 29.48
N PRO A 660 24.93 -11.09 30.40
CA PRO A 660 25.36 -12.45 30.08
C PRO A 660 24.18 -13.33 29.68
N LEU A 661 24.38 -14.15 28.64
CA LEU A 661 23.46 -15.19 28.26
C LEU A 661 23.63 -16.42 29.16
N THR A 662 22.53 -17.14 29.39
CA THR A 662 22.52 -18.40 30.15
C THR A 662 21.58 -19.40 29.48
N GLU A 663 21.55 -20.65 29.95
CA GLU A 663 20.56 -21.63 29.50
C GLU A 663 19.11 -21.13 29.62
N HIS A 664 18.83 -20.25 30.59
CA HIS A 664 17.50 -19.67 30.82
C HIS A 664 17.34 -18.24 30.29
N VAL A 665 18.42 -17.61 29.82
CA VAL A 665 18.42 -16.27 29.23
C VAL A 665 18.98 -16.38 27.82
N SER A 666 18.07 -16.60 26.87
CA SER A 666 18.41 -16.78 25.46
C SER A 666 18.65 -15.45 24.74
N PRO A 667 19.29 -15.47 23.55
CA PRO A 667 19.38 -14.28 22.70
C PRO A 667 18.02 -13.63 22.45
N ALA A 668 17.01 -14.45 22.12
CA ALA A 668 15.64 -13.97 21.86
C ALA A 668 15.04 -13.21 23.06
N ALA A 669 15.30 -13.67 24.30
CA ALA A 669 14.80 -13.00 25.50
C ALA A 669 15.39 -11.60 25.69
N LEU A 670 16.65 -11.37 25.30
CA LEU A 670 17.32 -10.07 25.41
C LEU A 670 17.07 -9.15 24.20
N LEU A 671 16.52 -9.69 23.11
CA LEU A 671 16.21 -8.96 21.89
C LEU A 671 14.74 -8.49 21.83
N VAL A 672 13.94 -8.76 22.85
CA VAL A 672 12.59 -8.18 22.98
C VAL A 672 12.68 -6.65 23.04
N GLU A 673 11.87 -5.97 22.23
CA GLU A 673 11.87 -4.52 21.98
C GLU A 673 13.18 -3.95 21.39
N LYS A 674 13.97 -4.80 20.74
CA LYS A 674 15.23 -4.39 20.08
C LYS A 674 15.16 -4.37 18.56
N GLY A 675 14.01 -4.68 17.95
CA GLY A 675 13.81 -4.52 16.50
C GLY A 675 14.18 -3.11 16.02
N GLY A 676 14.99 -3.00 14.98
CA GLY A 676 15.50 -1.74 14.44
C GLY A 676 16.57 -1.04 15.28
N SER A 677 16.86 -1.51 16.51
CA SER A 677 17.80 -0.87 17.43
C SER A 677 19.23 -1.39 17.27
N GLU A 678 20.22 -0.56 17.60
CA GLU A 678 21.60 -1.03 17.77
C GLU A 678 21.74 -1.88 19.04
N VAL A 679 22.40 -3.03 18.93
CA VAL A 679 22.73 -3.93 20.04
C VAL A 679 24.23 -4.23 20.06
N LEU A 680 24.78 -4.41 21.26
CA LEU A 680 26.18 -4.76 21.46
C LEU A 680 26.31 -6.25 21.82
N LEU A 681 26.90 -7.02 20.92
CA LEU A 681 27.19 -8.44 21.11
C LEU A 681 28.60 -8.61 21.69
N THR A 682 28.78 -9.52 22.63
CA THR A 682 30.10 -10.02 23.04
C THR A 682 30.26 -11.42 22.51
N VAL A 683 31.18 -11.62 21.56
CA VAL A 683 31.37 -12.90 20.87
C VAL A 683 32.78 -13.42 21.13
N LYS A 684 32.90 -14.69 21.49
CA LYS A 684 34.17 -15.41 21.54
C LYS A 684 34.38 -16.13 20.22
N ILE A 685 35.47 -15.80 19.53
CA ILE A 685 35.86 -16.45 18.28
C ILE A 685 36.34 -17.86 18.59
N ASP A 686 35.66 -18.86 18.04
CA ASP A 686 35.97 -20.28 18.27
C ASP A 686 36.01 -21.08 16.96
N SER A 687 35.42 -20.52 15.89
CA SER A 687 35.53 -21.02 14.53
C SER A 687 36.99 -20.99 14.04
N GLU A 688 37.37 -21.98 13.24
CA GLU A 688 38.57 -21.89 12.42
C GLU A 688 38.15 -21.26 11.09
N ASP A 689 38.67 -20.07 10.79
CA ASP A 689 38.35 -19.34 9.55
C ASP A 689 38.98 -20.05 8.32
N ALA A 690 38.44 -21.22 7.99
CA ALA A 690 39.01 -22.16 7.04
C ALA A 690 38.71 -21.78 5.58
N SER A 691 37.81 -20.82 5.32
CA SER A 691 37.41 -20.46 3.96
C SER A 691 38.32 -19.39 3.35
N VAL A 692 38.64 -18.34 4.12
CA VAL A 692 39.49 -17.23 3.69
C VAL A 692 40.95 -17.67 3.57
N ASP A 693 41.46 -18.42 4.55
CA ASP A 693 42.83 -18.96 4.51
C ASP A 693 43.04 -19.99 3.40
N LYS A 694 42.00 -20.75 3.04
CA LYS A 694 42.05 -21.75 1.96
C LYS A 694 41.91 -21.10 0.58
N ALA A 695 41.16 -20.00 0.47
CA ALA A 695 41.10 -19.15 -0.71
C ALA A 695 42.42 -18.40 -0.92
N LEU A 696 42.98 -17.78 0.13
CA LEU A 696 44.29 -17.13 0.11
C LEU A 696 45.43 -18.12 -0.20
N LYS A 697 45.38 -19.35 0.34
CA LYS A 697 46.30 -20.44 -0.05
C LYS A 697 46.13 -20.93 -1.48
N LYS A 698 44.93 -20.86 -2.06
CA LYS A 698 44.68 -21.20 -3.47
C LYS A 698 45.13 -20.09 -4.43
N LEU A 699 45.02 -18.83 -4.02
CA LEU A 699 45.49 -17.64 -4.76
C LEU A 699 47.00 -17.40 -4.61
N SER A 700 47.63 -17.99 -3.59
CA SER A 700 49.08 -18.03 -3.44
C SER A 700 49.71 -18.87 -4.56
N LEU A 701 50.19 -18.21 -5.61
CA LEU A 701 51.10 -18.80 -6.58
C LEU A 701 52.31 -19.38 -5.83
N LYS A 702 52.64 -20.64 -6.10
CA LYS A 702 53.74 -21.39 -5.48
C LYS A 702 55.10 -20.78 -5.87
N ASP A 703 55.48 -19.66 -5.27
CA ASP A 703 56.85 -19.17 -5.37
C ASP A 703 57.71 -19.73 -4.23
N LYS A 704 58.70 -20.52 -4.64
CA LYS A 704 59.68 -21.15 -3.77
C LYS A 704 60.49 -20.10 -3.00
N LYS A 705 60.49 -20.24 -1.68
CA LYS A 705 61.55 -19.81 -0.74
C LYS A 705 62.05 -18.37 -0.90
N LYS A 706 61.36 -17.44 -0.23
CA LYS A 706 62.03 -16.34 0.49
C LYS A 706 61.34 -16.15 1.83
N LYS A 707 62.10 -16.28 2.93
CA LYS A 707 61.68 -15.85 4.27
C LYS A 707 61.55 -14.32 4.25
N SER A 708 60.39 -13.80 3.87
CA SER A 708 59.99 -12.45 4.28
C SER A 708 59.57 -12.53 5.74
N LYS A 709 60.05 -11.57 6.54
CA LYS A 709 59.49 -11.31 7.87
C LYS A 709 58.06 -10.83 7.64
N GLU A 710 57.09 -11.62 8.07
CA GLU A 710 55.69 -11.19 8.18
C GLU A 710 55.62 -9.88 8.97
N SER A 711 55.02 -8.87 8.37
CA SER A 711 54.49 -7.70 9.05
C SER A 711 53.45 -8.20 10.06
N LYS A 712 53.76 -8.02 11.35
CA LYS A 712 52.84 -8.25 12.48
C LYS A 712 51.80 -7.11 12.54
N ASP A 713 50.91 -7.04 11.56
CA ASP A 713 49.68 -6.27 11.73
C ASP A 713 48.52 -7.07 11.14
N ASP A 714 48.23 -8.19 11.79
CA ASP A 714 47.07 -9.01 11.52
C ASP A 714 46.00 -8.59 12.54
N SER A 715 45.29 -7.50 12.23
CA SER A 715 44.26 -6.89 13.06
C SER A 715 42.97 -7.71 13.14
N ARG A 716 43.00 -8.98 12.71
CA ARG A 716 41.85 -9.89 12.74
C ARG A 716 41.81 -10.65 14.07
N PRO A 717 40.62 -10.81 14.66
CA PRO A 717 40.49 -11.55 15.91
C PRO A 717 40.81 -13.02 15.70
N LYS A 718 41.59 -13.57 16.63
CA LYS A 718 42.10 -14.94 16.61
C LYS A 718 41.18 -15.85 17.42
N LYS A 719 41.26 -17.15 17.15
CA LYS A 719 40.59 -18.16 17.97
C LYS A 719 40.93 -17.99 19.45
N GLY A 720 39.88 -17.86 20.28
CA GLY A 720 39.95 -17.57 21.70
C GLY A 720 39.74 -16.10 22.06
N ASP A 721 39.85 -15.17 21.11
CA ASP A 721 39.61 -13.74 21.34
C ASP A 721 38.13 -13.49 21.64
N ILE A 722 37.88 -12.56 22.56
CA ILE A 722 36.55 -12.06 22.88
C ILE A 722 36.43 -10.67 22.28
N VAL A 723 35.51 -10.51 21.33
CA VAL A 723 35.32 -9.25 20.59
C VAL A 723 33.95 -8.65 20.83
N PRO A 724 33.86 -7.33 21.04
CA PRO A 724 32.61 -6.61 20.98
C PRO A 724 32.21 -6.37 19.53
N VAL A 725 30.97 -6.70 19.17
CA VAL A 725 30.42 -6.51 17.82
C VAL A 725 29.12 -5.72 17.93
N ARG A 726 29.06 -4.57 17.25
CA ARG A 726 27.84 -3.75 17.20
C ARG A 726 27.07 -4.06 15.93
N VAL A 727 25.79 -4.33 16.08
CA VAL A 727 24.89 -4.58 14.95
C VAL A 727 23.54 -3.91 15.18
N ARG A 728 22.78 -3.67 14.11
CA ARG A 728 21.38 -3.26 14.20
C ARG A 728 20.50 -4.50 14.08
N ALA A 729 19.71 -4.80 15.11
CA ALA A 729 18.78 -5.93 15.08
C ALA A 729 17.63 -5.65 14.10
N MET A 730 17.16 -6.68 13.41
CA MET A 730 16.06 -6.56 12.45
C MET A 730 14.70 -6.69 13.15
N TYR A 731 13.66 -6.11 12.56
CA TYR A 731 12.26 -6.33 12.97
C TYR A 731 11.75 -7.72 12.59
N SER A 732 12.32 -8.31 11.52
CA SER A 732 12.00 -9.65 11.03
C SER A 732 13.24 -10.23 10.35
N GLU A 733 13.37 -11.55 10.33
CA GLU A 733 14.37 -12.28 9.56
C GLU A 733 13.75 -13.19 8.49
N LEU A 734 12.43 -13.07 8.26
CA LEU A 734 11.69 -13.92 7.32
C LEU A 734 12.24 -13.81 5.90
N ASP A 735 12.43 -12.60 5.39
CA ASP A 735 12.97 -12.38 4.04
C ASP A 735 14.39 -12.90 3.88
N ALA A 736 15.26 -12.59 4.84
CA ALA A 736 16.64 -13.07 4.81
C ALA A 736 16.69 -14.61 4.83
N ARG A 737 15.87 -15.26 5.65
CA ARG A 737 15.77 -16.73 5.72
C ARG A 737 15.17 -17.31 4.44
N TYR A 738 14.17 -16.66 3.87
CA TYR A 738 13.59 -17.05 2.60
C TYR A 738 14.66 -17.03 1.50
N ARG A 739 15.41 -15.93 1.36
CA ARG A 739 16.46 -15.80 0.34
C ARG A 739 17.55 -16.85 0.51
N ASP A 740 18.04 -17.07 1.73
CA ASP A 740 19.03 -18.12 2.03
C ASP A 740 18.51 -19.53 1.69
N MET A 741 17.23 -19.82 2.01
CA MET A 741 16.57 -21.08 1.64
C MET A 741 16.56 -21.27 0.11
N ILE A 742 16.19 -20.23 -0.66
CA ILE A 742 16.15 -20.30 -2.11
C ILE A 742 17.55 -20.52 -2.68
N GLU A 743 18.56 -19.78 -2.23
CA GLU A 743 19.95 -19.98 -2.68
C GLU A 743 20.48 -21.38 -2.37
N CYS A 744 20.14 -21.94 -1.20
CA CYS A 744 20.48 -23.31 -0.83
C CYS A 744 19.82 -24.35 -1.77
N ARG A 745 18.54 -24.17 -2.08
CA ARG A 745 17.82 -25.06 -3.02
C ARG A 745 18.36 -24.95 -4.44
N THR A 746 18.61 -23.73 -4.94
CA THR A 746 19.22 -23.49 -6.25
C THR A 746 20.56 -24.20 -6.38
N ARG A 747 21.45 -24.04 -5.40
CA ARG A 747 22.76 -24.75 -5.37
C ARG A 747 22.60 -26.27 -5.37
N THR A 748 21.61 -26.77 -4.63
CA THR A 748 21.31 -28.20 -4.56
C THR A 748 20.85 -28.75 -5.90
N VAL A 749 19.92 -28.06 -6.58
CA VAL A 749 19.44 -28.44 -7.93
C VAL A 749 20.57 -28.40 -8.94
N HIS A 750 21.41 -27.36 -8.92
CA HIS A 750 22.56 -27.27 -9.81
C HIS A 750 23.55 -28.41 -9.55
N ALA A 751 23.82 -28.76 -8.30
CA ALA A 751 24.71 -29.87 -7.95
C ALA A 751 24.14 -31.24 -8.37
N MET A 752 22.84 -31.48 -8.19
CA MET A 752 22.17 -32.73 -8.56
C MET A 752 22.05 -32.93 -10.08
N SER A 753 22.11 -31.85 -10.85
CA SER A 753 21.89 -31.85 -12.30
C SER A 753 23.12 -31.50 -13.14
N ASP A 754 24.31 -31.38 -12.52
CA ASP A 754 25.51 -30.85 -13.17
C ASP A 754 25.26 -29.48 -13.86
N GLY A 755 24.41 -28.66 -13.24
CA GLY A 755 24.07 -27.31 -13.68
C GLY A 755 23.20 -27.22 -14.93
N VAL A 756 22.58 -28.33 -15.38
CA VAL A 756 21.72 -28.33 -16.58
C VAL A 756 20.23 -28.13 -16.29
N VAL A 757 19.82 -28.19 -15.02
CA VAL A 757 18.45 -27.86 -14.58
C VAL A 757 18.51 -26.57 -13.77
N GLY A 758 17.66 -25.61 -14.12
CA GLY A 758 17.45 -24.39 -13.37
C GLY A 758 16.37 -24.55 -12.31
N TYR A 759 16.37 -23.69 -11.30
CA TYR A 759 15.40 -23.68 -10.21
C TYR A 759 14.97 -22.26 -9.87
N LEU A 760 13.67 -22.05 -9.71
CA LEU A 760 13.15 -20.84 -9.08
C LEU A 760 11.94 -21.17 -8.22
N HIS A 761 11.68 -20.32 -7.24
CA HIS A 761 10.52 -20.40 -6.37
C HIS A 761 9.67 -19.13 -6.50
N VAL A 762 8.36 -19.29 -6.43
CA VAL A 762 7.39 -18.19 -6.46
C VAL A 762 6.58 -18.26 -5.15
N PRO A 763 6.79 -17.33 -4.18
CA PRO A 763 6.23 -17.42 -2.83
C PRO A 763 4.75 -17.04 -2.69
N ASP A 764 4.21 -16.27 -3.62
CA ASP A 764 2.80 -15.85 -3.70
C ASP A 764 2.46 -15.61 -5.19
N MET A 765 1.23 -15.23 -5.51
CA MET A 765 0.84 -14.78 -6.84
C MET A 765 0.59 -13.27 -6.87
N GLU A 766 1.42 -12.51 -6.17
CA GLU A 766 1.32 -11.05 -6.02
C GLU A 766 2.64 -10.37 -6.44
N SER A 767 2.85 -9.13 -6.02
CA SER A 767 4.02 -8.33 -6.39
C SER A 767 5.35 -8.98 -5.99
N THR A 768 5.41 -9.62 -4.82
CA THR A 768 6.60 -10.34 -4.33
C THR A 768 6.88 -11.58 -5.17
N GLY A 769 5.87 -12.39 -5.46
CA GLY A 769 5.91 -13.53 -6.36
C GLY A 769 6.43 -13.17 -7.75
N TYR A 770 5.90 -12.09 -8.32
CA TYR A 770 6.33 -11.58 -9.62
C TYR A 770 7.80 -11.14 -9.62
N SER A 771 8.22 -10.47 -8.54
CA SER A 771 9.60 -10.02 -8.36
C SER A 771 10.57 -11.19 -8.19
N GLU A 772 10.24 -12.19 -7.36
CA GLU A 772 11.03 -13.41 -7.19
C GLU A 772 11.11 -14.24 -8.47
N PHE A 773 10.01 -14.35 -9.22
CA PHE A 773 10.00 -14.99 -10.52
C PHE A 773 11.04 -14.35 -11.44
N TRP A 774 10.96 -13.05 -11.71
CA TRP A 774 11.89 -12.39 -12.65
C TRP A 774 13.33 -12.31 -12.16
N ARG A 775 13.54 -12.22 -10.83
CA ARG A 775 14.88 -12.22 -10.22
C ARG A 775 15.68 -13.47 -10.61
N HIS A 776 15.03 -14.64 -10.64
CA HIS A 776 15.68 -15.91 -10.96
C HIS A 776 15.48 -16.33 -12.42
N TYR A 777 14.30 -16.09 -12.99
CA TYR A 777 13.90 -16.64 -14.28
C TYR A 777 14.89 -16.33 -15.41
N ALA A 778 15.36 -15.08 -15.51
CA ALA A 778 16.28 -14.67 -16.58
C ALA A 778 17.61 -15.48 -16.61
N CYS A 779 18.06 -15.94 -15.45
CA CYS A 779 19.28 -16.75 -15.29
C CYS A 779 18.99 -18.25 -15.39
N GLU A 780 17.92 -18.71 -14.74
CA GLU A 780 17.63 -20.14 -14.54
C GLU A 780 16.95 -20.77 -15.76
N VAL A 781 16.20 -20.00 -16.55
CA VAL A 781 15.56 -20.50 -17.79
C VAL A 781 16.57 -20.85 -18.88
N ARG A 782 17.77 -20.27 -18.84
CA ARG A 782 18.85 -20.53 -19.82
C ARG A 782 19.50 -21.90 -19.61
N LYS A 783 19.17 -22.60 -18.53
CA LYS A 783 19.51 -24.01 -18.33
C LYS A 783 18.66 -24.87 -19.27
N GLY A 784 18.92 -26.17 -19.32
CA GLY A 784 18.23 -27.08 -20.25
C GLY A 784 16.76 -27.35 -19.89
N SER A 785 16.43 -27.34 -18.60
CA SER A 785 15.08 -27.55 -18.06
C SER A 785 14.91 -26.70 -16.80
N LEU A 786 13.68 -26.41 -16.39
CA LEU A 786 13.38 -25.55 -15.24
C LEU A 786 12.44 -26.27 -14.26
N VAL A 787 12.82 -26.25 -12.98
CA VAL A 787 11.94 -26.58 -11.86
C VAL A 787 11.35 -25.28 -11.32
N LEU A 788 10.02 -25.18 -11.37
CA LEU A 788 9.22 -24.08 -10.81
C LEU A 788 8.61 -24.54 -9.48
N ASP A 789 9.02 -23.93 -8.37
CA ASP A 789 8.55 -24.30 -7.03
C ASP A 789 7.47 -23.35 -6.51
N LEU A 790 6.25 -23.85 -6.35
CA LEU A 790 5.08 -23.15 -5.79
C LEU A 790 4.72 -23.66 -4.39
N ARG A 791 5.60 -24.42 -3.73
CA ARG A 791 5.33 -24.96 -2.39
C ARG A 791 5.23 -23.83 -1.37
N GLY A 792 4.09 -23.73 -0.69
CA GLY A 792 3.82 -22.63 0.25
C GLY A 792 3.30 -21.35 -0.39
N ASN A 793 2.99 -21.36 -1.69
CA ASN A 793 2.41 -20.22 -2.39
C ASN A 793 0.94 -20.01 -2.00
N THR A 794 0.60 -18.86 -1.44
CA THR A 794 -0.71 -18.56 -0.86
C THR A 794 -1.75 -18.06 -1.86
N GLY A 795 -1.40 -17.82 -3.12
CA GLY A 795 -2.29 -17.24 -4.12
C GLY A 795 -2.08 -15.74 -4.34
N GLY A 796 -3.04 -15.09 -5.00
CA GLY A 796 -2.93 -13.74 -5.57
C GLY A 796 -3.64 -13.68 -6.92
N HIS A 797 -3.05 -13.05 -7.94
CA HIS A 797 -3.68 -12.85 -9.26
C HIS A 797 -2.71 -12.82 -10.47
N ILE A 798 -1.42 -13.15 -10.32
CA ILE A 798 -0.43 -13.09 -11.43
C ILE A 798 -0.29 -14.38 -12.25
N SER A 799 -1.04 -15.45 -11.97
CA SER A 799 -0.84 -16.75 -12.65
C SER A 799 -0.91 -16.66 -14.17
N GLU A 800 -1.82 -15.84 -14.71
CA GLU A 800 -1.95 -15.59 -16.14
C GLU A 800 -0.66 -15.02 -16.75
N LEU A 801 -0.03 -14.06 -16.07
CA LEU A 801 1.22 -13.43 -16.51
C LEU A 801 2.36 -14.47 -16.59
N LEU A 802 2.43 -15.35 -15.59
CA LEU A 802 3.43 -16.41 -15.55
C LEU A 802 3.17 -17.48 -16.61
N LEU A 803 1.92 -17.92 -16.77
CA LEU A 803 1.52 -18.90 -17.80
C LEU A 803 1.77 -18.38 -19.22
N SER A 804 1.50 -17.11 -19.48
CA SER A 804 1.80 -16.46 -20.76
C SER A 804 3.30 -16.55 -21.10
N LYS A 805 4.18 -16.37 -20.11
CA LYS A 805 5.63 -16.51 -20.32
C LYS A 805 6.09 -17.97 -20.42
N LEU A 806 5.59 -18.85 -19.56
CA LEU A 806 6.00 -20.25 -19.47
C LEU A 806 5.48 -21.12 -20.64
N SER A 807 4.40 -20.69 -21.29
CA SER A 807 3.82 -21.36 -22.46
C SER A 807 4.59 -21.10 -23.76
N GLN A 808 5.53 -20.15 -23.78
CA GLN A 808 6.32 -19.84 -24.98
C GLN A 808 7.12 -21.05 -25.46
N ARG A 809 7.36 -21.11 -26.77
CA ARG A 809 8.08 -22.19 -27.45
C ARG A 809 9.19 -21.61 -28.30
N ALA A 810 10.29 -22.36 -28.44
CA ALA A 810 11.44 -21.91 -29.21
C ALA A 810 11.10 -22.00 -30.69
N LEU A 811 11.14 -20.86 -31.38
CA LEU A 811 10.80 -20.75 -32.79
C LEU A 811 12.04 -20.57 -33.67
N ALA A 812 13.07 -19.89 -33.17
CA ALA A 812 14.31 -19.64 -33.89
C ALA A 812 15.51 -19.45 -32.95
N TRP A 813 16.70 -19.32 -33.54
CA TRP A 813 17.96 -18.99 -32.85
C TRP A 813 18.64 -17.81 -33.54
N ASP A 814 18.94 -16.76 -32.79
CA ASP A 814 19.83 -15.70 -33.22
C ASP A 814 21.28 -16.16 -33.07
N ILE A 815 22.01 -16.16 -34.19
CA ILE A 815 23.40 -16.62 -34.27
C ILE A 815 24.29 -15.38 -34.45
N PRO A 816 24.79 -14.77 -33.36
CA PRO A 816 25.62 -13.58 -33.49
C PRO A 816 27.02 -13.93 -34.00
N ARG A 817 27.70 -12.97 -34.66
CA ARG A 817 29.11 -13.12 -35.06
C ARG A 817 30.04 -13.32 -33.85
N ARG A 818 29.67 -12.75 -32.70
CA ARG A 818 30.36 -12.84 -31.39
C ARG A 818 29.30 -12.89 -30.29
N GLY A 819 29.51 -13.72 -29.27
CA GLY A 819 28.55 -13.91 -28.17
C GLY A 819 27.85 -15.25 -28.23
N GLU A 820 26.90 -15.47 -27.32
CA GLU A 820 26.13 -16.71 -27.21
C GLU A 820 24.90 -16.72 -28.12
N LEU A 821 24.53 -17.90 -28.60
CA LEU A 821 23.26 -18.12 -29.31
C LEU A 821 22.08 -17.68 -28.43
N GLN A 822 21.17 -16.88 -28.98
CA GLN A 822 19.94 -16.49 -28.27
C GLN A 822 18.74 -17.23 -28.87
N VAL A 823 17.88 -17.77 -28.01
CA VAL A 823 16.61 -18.38 -28.46
C VAL A 823 15.60 -17.28 -28.74
N TYR A 824 14.77 -17.43 -29.77
CA TYR A 824 13.63 -16.57 -30.05
C TYR A 824 12.31 -17.33 -29.85
N PRO A 825 11.36 -16.81 -29.05
CA PRO A 825 11.48 -15.61 -28.19
C PRO A 825 12.55 -15.76 -27.09
N SER A 826 13.15 -14.64 -26.66
CA SER A 826 14.17 -14.63 -25.61
C SER A 826 13.65 -15.23 -24.30
N ASN A 827 14.52 -15.94 -23.58
CA ASN A 827 14.17 -16.62 -22.33
C ASN A 827 12.99 -17.60 -22.49
N THR A 828 12.89 -18.30 -23.63
CA THR A 828 11.94 -19.40 -23.79
C THR A 828 12.34 -20.57 -22.89
N PRO A 829 11.41 -21.15 -22.11
CA PRO A 829 11.71 -22.29 -21.25
C PRO A 829 11.95 -23.58 -22.04
N GLY A 830 12.87 -24.40 -21.52
CA GLY A 830 12.95 -25.83 -21.84
C GLY A 830 11.82 -26.62 -21.17
N PRO A 831 11.94 -27.96 -21.03
CA PRO A 831 10.96 -28.76 -20.32
C PRO A 831 10.77 -28.27 -18.88
N LEU A 832 9.52 -28.26 -18.43
CA LEU A 832 9.13 -27.71 -17.14
C LEU A 832 8.72 -28.82 -16.17
N VAL A 833 9.06 -28.65 -14.90
CA VAL A 833 8.54 -29.42 -13.78
C VAL A 833 8.05 -28.45 -12.72
N MET A 834 6.81 -28.63 -12.25
CA MET A 834 6.24 -27.80 -11.19
C MET A 834 6.22 -28.57 -9.86
N LEU A 835 6.64 -27.92 -8.79
CA LEU A 835 6.50 -28.41 -7.42
C LEU A 835 5.34 -27.72 -6.73
N VAL A 836 4.48 -28.51 -6.08
CA VAL A 836 3.33 -28.04 -5.30
C VAL A 836 3.24 -28.79 -3.97
N ASN A 837 2.59 -28.20 -2.97
CA ASN A 837 2.28 -28.90 -1.72
C ASN A 837 0.91 -28.51 -1.17
N GLU A 838 0.56 -29.05 -0.01
CA GLU A 838 -0.70 -28.76 0.69
C GLU A 838 -0.88 -27.29 1.12
N ARG A 839 0.14 -26.46 0.94
CA ARG A 839 0.11 -25.01 1.18
C ARG A 839 0.14 -24.19 -0.11
N THR A 840 0.10 -24.82 -1.28
CA THR A 840 -0.17 -24.15 -2.56
C THR A 840 -1.68 -23.89 -2.62
N GLY A 841 -2.12 -22.64 -2.69
CA GLY A 841 -3.53 -22.24 -2.58
C GLY A 841 -3.98 -21.23 -3.64
N SER A 842 -5.30 -21.13 -3.85
CA SER A 842 -5.94 -20.06 -4.64
C SER A 842 -5.40 -19.95 -6.08
N ASP A 843 -4.98 -18.77 -6.54
CA ASP A 843 -4.46 -18.57 -7.90
C ASP A 843 -3.25 -19.48 -8.24
N ALA A 844 -2.49 -19.94 -7.24
CA ALA A 844 -1.44 -20.94 -7.46
C ALA A 844 -1.99 -22.34 -7.81
N GLU A 845 -3.19 -22.68 -7.34
CA GLU A 845 -3.91 -23.89 -7.74
C GLU A 845 -4.45 -23.76 -9.17
N LEU A 846 -4.96 -22.58 -9.54
CA LEU A 846 -5.34 -22.28 -10.92
C LEU A 846 -4.13 -22.42 -11.86
N MET A 847 -2.96 -21.92 -11.45
CA MET A 847 -1.71 -22.09 -12.17
C MET A 847 -1.36 -23.57 -12.34
N ALA A 848 -1.43 -24.37 -11.27
CA ALA A 848 -1.07 -25.79 -11.30
C ALA A 848 -2.00 -26.60 -12.21
N GLU A 849 -3.31 -26.40 -12.11
CA GLU A 849 -4.28 -27.11 -12.95
C GLU A 849 -4.19 -26.66 -14.41
N SER A 850 -4.03 -25.35 -14.67
CA SER A 850 -3.81 -24.81 -16.02
C SER A 850 -2.52 -25.32 -16.65
N PHE A 851 -1.44 -25.41 -15.88
CA PHE A 851 -0.16 -25.96 -16.32
C PHE A 851 -0.28 -27.41 -16.80
N ARG A 852 -1.08 -28.23 -16.10
CA ARG A 852 -1.39 -29.62 -16.50
C ARG A 852 -2.25 -29.66 -17.75
N LYS A 853 -3.34 -28.90 -17.79
CA LYS A 853 -4.28 -28.86 -18.94
C LYS A 853 -3.62 -28.38 -20.23
N LEU A 854 -2.69 -27.42 -20.13
CA LEU A 854 -1.89 -26.93 -21.25
C LEU A 854 -0.75 -27.88 -21.67
N GLY A 855 -0.51 -28.95 -20.89
CA GLY A 855 0.56 -29.91 -21.16
C GLY A 855 1.96 -29.27 -21.11
N LEU A 856 2.17 -28.29 -20.23
CA LEU A 856 3.43 -27.54 -20.15
C LEU A 856 4.57 -28.36 -19.54
N GLY A 857 4.24 -29.34 -18.70
CA GLY A 857 5.20 -30.18 -18.01
C GLY A 857 4.49 -31.16 -17.08
N ILE A 858 5.20 -31.62 -16.05
CA ILE A 858 4.63 -32.47 -15.01
C ILE A 858 4.55 -31.74 -13.67
N VAL A 859 3.57 -32.10 -12.84
CA VAL A 859 3.43 -31.59 -11.47
C VAL A 859 3.85 -32.67 -10.46
N VAL A 860 4.69 -32.30 -9.49
CA VAL A 860 5.28 -33.18 -8.48
C VAL A 860 5.00 -32.61 -7.09
N GLY A 861 4.65 -33.46 -6.12
CA GLY A 861 4.52 -33.02 -4.73
C GLY A 861 3.33 -33.63 -3.99
N THR A 862 2.59 -32.84 -3.22
CA THR A 862 1.36 -33.27 -2.51
C THR A 862 0.12 -32.57 -3.08
N ARG A 863 -1.07 -33.10 -2.74
CA ARG A 863 -2.35 -32.45 -3.06
C ARG A 863 -2.35 -31.03 -2.48
N THR A 864 -2.77 -30.06 -3.28
CA THR A 864 -2.83 -28.64 -2.89
C THR A 864 -3.96 -28.35 -1.89
N TRP A 865 -4.09 -27.09 -1.48
CA TRP A 865 -5.01 -26.67 -0.40
C TRP A 865 -6.48 -27.01 -0.72
N GLY A 866 -6.97 -26.57 -1.88
CA GLY A 866 -8.34 -26.77 -2.34
C GLY A 866 -9.24 -25.56 -2.13
N GLY A 867 -8.77 -24.35 -2.42
CA GLY A 867 -9.58 -23.15 -2.38
C GLY A 867 -9.46 -22.37 -3.69
N LEU A 868 -10.53 -22.28 -4.47
CA LEU A 868 -10.54 -21.60 -5.78
C LEU A 868 -11.83 -20.79 -6.00
N LEU A 869 -12.29 -20.13 -4.95
CA LEU A 869 -13.23 -19.02 -5.06
C LEU A 869 -12.44 -17.71 -5.07
N SER A 870 -12.91 -16.73 -5.82
CA SER A 870 -12.26 -15.41 -5.89
C SER A 870 -12.96 -14.43 -4.96
N ILE A 871 -12.15 -13.59 -4.32
CA ILE A 871 -12.60 -12.46 -3.52
C ILE A 871 -12.65 -11.25 -4.45
N HIS A 872 -13.77 -10.54 -4.46
CA HIS A 872 -13.88 -9.23 -5.11
C HIS A 872 -14.37 -8.25 -4.06
N GLY A 873 -13.41 -7.53 -3.46
CA GLY A 873 -13.60 -6.61 -2.34
C GLY A 873 -13.66 -7.30 -0.97
N SER A 874 -13.49 -6.47 0.06
CA SER A 874 -13.68 -6.83 1.46
C SER A 874 -14.65 -5.85 2.13
N ALA A 875 -15.04 -6.13 3.37
CA ALA A 875 -15.94 -5.26 4.11
C ALA A 875 -15.41 -4.89 5.50
N ASP A 876 -15.28 -3.59 5.74
CA ASP A 876 -14.88 -3.06 7.04
C ASP A 876 -16.01 -3.06 8.06
N LEU A 877 -15.70 -3.58 9.25
CA LEU A 877 -16.49 -3.49 10.46
C LEU A 877 -16.09 -2.24 11.25
N ILE A 878 -16.95 -1.85 12.19
CA ILE A 878 -16.84 -0.55 12.88
C ILE A 878 -15.58 -0.41 13.75
N ASP A 879 -14.92 -1.53 14.06
CA ASP A 879 -13.70 -1.59 14.86
C ASP A 879 -12.45 -1.81 14.00
N GLY A 880 -12.54 -1.62 12.68
CA GLY A 880 -11.44 -1.81 11.71
C GLY A 880 -11.12 -3.26 11.43
N SER A 881 -11.98 -4.20 11.82
CA SER A 881 -11.87 -5.57 11.34
C SER A 881 -12.39 -5.64 9.91
N GLU A 882 -11.83 -6.55 9.14
CA GLU A 882 -12.18 -6.75 7.75
C GLU A 882 -12.80 -8.14 7.58
N VAL A 883 -13.81 -8.23 6.71
CA VAL A 883 -14.43 -9.49 6.31
C VAL A 883 -14.04 -9.78 4.86
N SER A 884 -13.34 -10.89 4.66
CA SER A 884 -13.08 -11.44 3.32
C SER A 884 -14.29 -12.23 2.84
N ILE A 885 -14.77 -11.90 1.64
CA ILE A 885 -16.00 -12.48 1.08
C ILE A 885 -15.71 -13.08 -0.31
N PRO A 886 -15.87 -14.39 -0.50
CA PRO A 886 -15.78 -14.99 -1.82
C PRO A 886 -17.05 -14.66 -2.63
N SER A 887 -16.94 -13.64 -3.47
CA SER A 887 -18.03 -13.11 -4.29
C SER A 887 -18.05 -13.67 -5.70
N GLN A 888 -17.03 -14.43 -6.10
CA GLN A 888 -16.92 -15.00 -7.45
C GLN A 888 -16.48 -16.46 -7.46
N ASN A 889 -16.99 -17.21 -8.45
CA ASN A 889 -16.61 -18.61 -8.70
C ASN A 889 -15.73 -18.71 -9.95
N VAL A 890 -14.58 -19.37 -9.83
CA VAL A 890 -13.61 -19.55 -10.92
C VAL A 890 -13.83 -20.90 -11.60
N LEU A 891 -14.68 -20.93 -12.63
CA LEU A 891 -14.96 -22.15 -13.40
C LEU A 891 -13.94 -22.38 -14.51
N LEU A 892 -13.46 -23.62 -14.63
CA LEU A 892 -12.62 -24.02 -15.77
C LEU A 892 -13.47 -24.19 -17.03
N VAL A 893 -12.88 -24.00 -18.22
CA VAL A 893 -13.60 -23.98 -19.50
C VAL A 893 -14.43 -25.26 -19.75
N ASP A 894 -13.91 -26.43 -19.33
CA ASP A 894 -14.61 -27.71 -19.47
C ASP A 894 -15.71 -27.94 -18.41
N GLU A 895 -15.79 -27.08 -17.40
CA GLU A 895 -16.76 -27.15 -16.29
C GLU A 895 -17.99 -26.28 -16.53
N ILE A 896 -17.87 -25.19 -17.31
CA ILE A 896 -18.94 -24.22 -17.60
C ILE A 896 -20.24 -24.90 -18.09
N LYS A 897 -20.12 -26.04 -18.80
CA LYS A 897 -21.26 -26.75 -19.38
C LYS A 897 -21.84 -27.85 -18.50
N ASP A 898 -21.30 -28.07 -17.30
CA ASP A 898 -21.76 -29.10 -16.38
C ASP A 898 -22.68 -28.49 -15.30
N PRO A 899 -24.01 -28.54 -15.49
CA PRO A 899 -24.96 -27.96 -14.53
C PRO A 899 -25.04 -28.74 -13.22
N SER A 900 -24.34 -29.88 -13.09
CA SER A 900 -24.29 -30.65 -11.85
C SER A 900 -23.23 -30.15 -10.87
N LEU A 901 -22.27 -29.36 -11.35
CA LEU A 901 -21.25 -28.75 -10.50
C LEU A 901 -21.85 -27.56 -9.76
N ARG A 902 -21.82 -27.62 -8.42
CA ARG A 902 -22.11 -26.45 -7.59
C ARG A 902 -20.99 -25.42 -7.71
N THR A 903 -19.76 -25.89 -7.66
CA THR A 903 -18.55 -25.06 -7.79
C THR A 903 -17.51 -25.77 -8.64
N ASN A 904 -16.41 -25.09 -8.94
CA ASN A 904 -15.28 -25.64 -9.67
C ASN A 904 -14.73 -26.90 -8.97
N LYS A 905 -14.03 -27.77 -9.71
CA LYS A 905 -13.56 -29.06 -9.16
C LYS A 905 -12.37 -28.96 -8.23
N VAL A 906 -11.77 -27.77 -8.09
CA VAL A 906 -10.62 -27.53 -7.22
C VAL A 906 -11.08 -27.12 -5.82
N GLU A 907 -12.14 -26.33 -5.70
CA GLU A 907 -12.73 -25.93 -4.42
C GLU A 907 -13.08 -27.15 -3.56
N ASN A 908 -12.65 -27.14 -2.30
CA ASN A 908 -12.73 -28.23 -1.32
C ASN A 908 -12.03 -29.55 -1.70
N VAL A 909 -11.24 -29.60 -2.79
CA VAL A 909 -10.58 -30.82 -3.27
C VAL A 909 -9.07 -30.61 -3.44
N GLY A 910 -8.67 -29.55 -4.14
CA GLY A 910 -7.30 -29.26 -4.55
C GLY A 910 -6.85 -30.02 -5.80
N VAL A 911 -5.74 -29.57 -6.37
CA VAL A 911 -5.04 -30.17 -7.49
C VAL A 911 -4.20 -31.34 -7.01
N TYR A 912 -4.40 -32.51 -7.62
CA TYR A 912 -3.55 -33.68 -7.39
C TYR A 912 -2.36 -33.65 -8.36
N PRO A 913 -1.12 -33.75 -7.85
CA PRO A 913 0.07 -33.77 -8.70
C PRO A 913 0.12 -35.06 -9.53
N ASP A 914 0.75 -35.00 -10.70
CA ASP A 914 0.97 -36.18 -11.56
C ASP A 914 1.88 -37.21 -10.87
N VAL A 915 2.80 -36.74 -10.02
CA VAL A 915 3.67 -37.57 -9.18
C VAL A 915 3.53 -37.17 -7.71
N CYS A 916 2.78 -37.96 -6.95
CA CYS A 916 2.64 -37.76 -5.50
C CYS A 916 3.91 -38.16 -4.74
N VAL A 917 4.47 -37.22 -3.98
CA VAL A 917 5.65 -37.40 -3.11
C VAL A 917 5.42 -36.66 -1.79
N ASN A 918 5.38 -37.40 -0.69
CA ASN A 918 5.29 -36.84 0.66
C ASN A 918 6.67 -36.58 1.25
N ILE A 919 6.81 -35.53 2.06
CA ILE A 919 7.99 -35.31 2.92
C ILE A 919 7.66 -35.86 4.32
N LYS A 920 8.35 -36.89 4.77
CA LYS A 920 8.12 -37.51 6.08
C LYS A 920 8.86 -36.74 7.18
N PRO A 921 8.43 -36.85 8.47
CA PRO A 921 9.19 -36.28 9.59
C PRO A 921 10.66 -36.72 9.64
N SER A 922 10.97 -37.95 9.23
CA SER A 922 12.36 -38.44 9.12
C SER A 922 13.18 -37.73 8.04
N ASP A 923 12.52 -37.29 6.97
CA ASP A 923 13.18 -36.58 5.87
C ASP A 923 13.53 -35.15 6.32
N TYR A 924 12.62 -34.47 7.02
CA TYR A 924 12.91 -33.19 7.69
C TYR A 924 14.06 -33.29 8.68
N ALA A 925 14.08 -34.32 9.53
CA ALA A 925 15.14 -34.54 10.50
C ALA A 925 16.51 -34.80 9.84
N ALA A 926 16.52 -35.38 8.64
CA ALA A 926 17.72 -35.63 7.84
C ALA A 926 18.12 -34.44 6.95
N GLY A 927 17.31 -33.37 6.89
CA GLY A 927 17.50 -32.27 5.94
C GLY A 927 17.29 -32.67 4.48
N ALA A 928 16.55 -33.75 4.21
CA ALA A 928 16.27 -34.25 2.87
C ALA A 928 15.00 -33.62 2.28
N ASP A 929 15.02 -33.31 0.99
CA ASP A 929 13.86 -32.81 0.23
C ASP A 929 13.52 -33.78 -0.91
N PRO A 930 12.75 -34.87 -0.61
CA PRO A 930 12.43 -35.89 -1.60
C PRO A 930 11.54 -35.37 -2.73
N GLN A 931 10.78 -34.31 -2.50
CA GLN A 931 9.99 -33.64 -3.54
C GLN A 931 10.91 -32.96 -4.56
N LEU A 932 11.88 -32.16 -4.09
CA LEU A 932 12.86 -31.50 -4.93
C LEU A 932 13.73 -32.50 -5.71
N GLU A 933 14.22 -33.54 -5.03
CA GLU A 933 14.97 -34.64 -5.66
C GLU A 933 14.17 -35.30 -6.78
N ARG A 934 12.88 -35.56 -6.55
CA ARG A 934 12.01 -36.15 -7.57
C ARG A 934 11.81 -35.19 -8.74
N ALA A 935 11.57 -33.91 -8.47
CA ALA A 935 11.41 -32.91 -9.53
C ALA A 935 12.66 -32.80 -10.42
N VAL A 936 13.86 -32.78 -9.83
CA VAL A 936 15.12 -32.76 -10.61
C VAL A 936 15.26 -34.01 -11.48
N LYS A 937 14.93 -35.20 -10.94
CA LYS A 937 14.98 -36.45 -11.70
C LYS A 937 14.04 -36.42 -12.91
N GLU A 938 12.84 -35.87 -12.75
CA GLU A 938 11.88 -35.77 -13.84
C GLU A 938 12.29 -34.69 -14.86
N ALA A 939 12.83 -33.56 -14.40
CA ALA A 939 13.38 -32.52 -15.26
C ALA A 939 14.49 -33.07 -16.17
N LEU A 940 15.42 -33.86 -15.60
CA LEU A 940 16.45 -34.57 -16.37
C LEU A 940 15.86 -35.59 -17.35
N THR A 941 14.81 -36.30 -16.96
CA THR A 941 14.12 -37.28 -17.80
C THR A 941 13.46 -36.61 -19.01
N LEU A 942 12.78 -35.49 -18.80
CA LEU A 942 12.16 -34.70 -19.86
C LEU A 942 13.22 -34.06 -20.77
N LEU A 943 14.30 -33.54 -20.19
CA LEU A 943 15.41 -32.95 -20.94
C LEU A 943 16.07 -33.95 -21.88
N ASN A 944 16.28 -35.19 -21.45
CA ASN A 944 16.87 -36.24 -22.28
C ASN A 944 15.97 -36.67 -23.45
N LYS A 945 14.66 -36.41 -23.37
CA LYS A 945 13.70 -36.68 -24.45
C LYS A 945 13.51 -35.50 -25.40
N SER A 946 14.02 -34.32 -25.06
CA SER A 946 13.78 -33.09 -25.83
C SER A 946 14.97 -32.73 -26.71
N GLU A 947 14.81 -32.85 -28.03
CA GLU A 947 15.82 -32.41 -29.02
C GLU A 947 15.90 -30.88 -29.15
N LEU A 948 14.82 -30.16 -28.80
CA LEU A 948 14.66 -28.70 -28.95
C LEU A 948 15.18 -27.90 -27.75
N ALA A 949 15.33 -28.52 -26.58
CA ALA A 949 15.71 -27.87 -25.33
C ALA A 949 17.19 -27.41 -25.28
N ARG A 950 18.00 -27.83 -26.25
CA ARG A 950 19.41 -27.45 -26.34
C ARG A 950 19.66 -26.90 -27.74
N ALA A 951 20.32 -25.75 -27.83
CA ALA A 951 20.89 -25.28 -29.09
C ALA A 951 21.61 -26.45 -29.79
N PRO A 952 21.26 -26.78 -31.05
CA PRO A 952 21.87 -27.85 -31.80
C PRO A 952 23.39 -27.81 -31.67
N SER A 953 24.02 -28.96 -31.41
CA SER A 953 25.49 -29.05 -31.29
C SER A 953 26.21 -28.54 -32.56
N SER A 954 25.53 -28.57 -33.71
CA SER A 954 25.96 -27.96 -34.97
C SER A 954 26.07 -26.43 -34.91
N LEU A 955 25.19 -25.76 -34.16
CA LEU A 955 25.17 -24.31 -33.99
C LEU A 955 26.13 -23.83 -32.89
N ARG A 956 26.45 -24.68 -31.89
CA ARG A 956 27.43 -24.38 -30.84
C ARG A 956 28.89 -24.29 -31.33
N LYS A 957 29.15 -24.60 -32.61
CA LYS A 957 30.48 -24.46 -33.25
C LYS A 957 30.85 -23.00 -33.57
N THR A 958 30.31 -22.02 -32.85
CA THR A 958 30.69 -20.61 -32.96
C THR A 958 32.11 -20.43 -32.42
N HIS A 959 33.08 -20.43 -33.35
CA HIS A 959 34.36 -19.73 -33.30
C HIS A 959 34.88 -19.37 -31.89
N ARG A 960 35.21 -20.38 -31.05
CA ARG A 960 36.48 -20.23 -30.35
C ARG A 960 37.50 -20.21 -31.47
N ASP A 961 38.13 -19.07 -31.66
CA ASP A 961 39.34 -19.03 -32.46
C ASP A 961 40.34 -19.85 -31.64
N ASP A 962 40.31 -21.17 -31.82
CA ASP A 962 41.15 -22.11 -31.06
C ASP A 962 42.62 -21.73 -31.25
N THR A 963 42.95 -21.03 -32.34
CA THR A 963 44.20 -20.32 -32.59
C THR A 963 44.48 -19.21 -31.58
N LEU A 964 43.53 -18.34 -31.22
CA LEU A 964 43.71 -17.28 -30.22
C LEU A 964 43.75 -17.85 -28.80
N ALA A 965 42.89 -18.83 -28.48
CA ALA A 965 42.93 -19.52 -27.19
C ALA A 965 44.24 -20.30 -27.01
N ALA A 966 44.70 -21.00 -28.06
CA ALA A 966 46.01 -21.63 -28.08
C ALA A 966 47.17 -20.63 -28.15
N GLU A 967 46.98 -19.42 -28.69
CA GLU A 967 47.96 -18.33 -28.61
C GLU A 967 48.05 -17.74 -27.20
N ILE A 968 46.94 -17.64 -26.48
CA ILE A 968 46.90 -17.25 -25.06
C ILE A 968 47.55 -18.35 -24.21
N GLU A 969 47.21 -19.63 -24.40
CA GLU A 969 47.90 -20.75 -23.74
C GLU A 969 49.40 -20.85 -24.12
N ARG A 970 49.77 -20.56 -25.39
CA ARG A 970 51.18 -20.47 -25.82
C ARG A 970 51.90 -19.27 -25.23
N ALA A 971 51.19 -18.16 -24.98
CA ALA A 971 51.72 -16.99 -24.31
C ALA A 971 51.92 -17.24 -22.81
N GLU A 972 51.05 -18.05 -22.18
CA GLU A 972 51.18 -18.49 -20.79
C GLU A 972 52.29 -19.54 -20.58
N THR A 973 52.60 -20.36 -21.60
CA THR A 973 53.64 -21.41 -21.53
C THR A 973 55.03 -20.94 -21.96
N LYS A 974 55.18 -19.73 -22.52
CA LYS A 974 56.50 -19.10 -22.65
C LYS A 974 56.92 -18.56 -21.28
N ASP A 975 58.12 -18.94 -20.81
CA ASP A 975 58.75 -18.65 -19.50
C ASP A 975 58.91 -17.17 -19.08
N LYS A 976 58.15 -16.24 -19.68
CA LYS A 976 57.94 -14.88 -19.16
C LYS A 976 56.47 -14.50 -19.33
N PRO A 977 55.63 -14.61 -18.27
CA PRO A 977 54.31 -14.01 -18.31
C PRO A 977 54.50 -12.51 -18.55
N TRP A 978 53.80 -11.95 -19.53
CA TRP A 978 53.80 -10.51 -19.75
C TRP A 978 53.10 -9.89 -18.54
N SER A 979 53.83 -9.20 -17.65
CA SER A 979 53.23 -8.52 -16.50
C SER A 979 52.95 -7.07 -16.87
N PHE A 980 51.78 -6.54 -16.48
CA PHE A 980 51.45 -5.12 -16.64
C PHE A 980 52.54 -4.20 -16.04
N ALA A 981 53.23 -4.66 -14.99
CA ALA A 981 54.36 -4.00 -14.36
C ALA A 981 55.59 -3.83 -15.28
N THR A 982 55.73 -4.66 -16.33
CA THR A 982 56.79 -4.52 -17.35
C THR A 982 56.42 -3.60 -18.52
N TRP A 983 55.12 -3.27 -18.67
CA TRP A 983 54.62 -2.44 -19.76
C TRP A 983 54.43 -0.97 -19.35
N ALA A 984 54.09 -0.73 -18.09
CA ALA A 984 54.13 0.59 -17.45
C ALA A 984 54.43 0.43 -15.94
N PRO A 985 55.22 1.32 -15.31
CA PRO A 985 55.42 1.27 -13.87
C PRO A 985 54.08 1.58 -13.19
N LEU A 986 53.53 0.61 -12.48
CA LEU A 986 52.40 0.82 -11.58
C LEU A 986 52.84 1.74 -10.43
N PRO A 987 51.94 2.56 -9.86
CA PRO A 987 52.24 3.27 -8.63
C PRO A 987 52.68 2.27 -7.55
N PRO A 988 53.67 2.63 -6.70
CA PRO A 988 54.16 1.74 -5.66
C PRO A 988 53.01 1.32 -4.73
N THR A 989 53.01 0.06 -4.33
CA THR A 989 52.04 -0.39 -3.32
C THR A 989 52.29 0.30 -1.98
N LEU A 990 51.28 0.32 -1.10
CA LEU A 990 51.42 0.94 0.23
C LEU A 990 52.62 0.36 1.01
N GLU A 991 52.89 -0.95 0.86
CA GLU A 991 54.07 -1.59 1.44
C GLU A 991 55.38 -1.13 0.78
N GLU A 992 55.40 -0.90 -0.53
CA GLU A 992 56.56 -0.37 -1.25
C GLU A 992 56.82 1.09 -0.90
N GLU A 993 55.79 1.91 -0.74
CA GLU A 993 55.90 3.27 -0.22
C GLU A 993 56.39 3.29 1.23
N GLN A 994 55.83 2.44 2.10
CA GLN A 994 56.26 2.32 3.49
C GLN A 994 57.69 1.77 3.60
N ALA A 995 58.08 0.82 2.75
CA ALA A 995 59.45 0.30 2.69
C ALA A 995 60.43 1.35 2.11
N ALA A 996 59.99 2.15 1.13
CA ALA A 996 60.75 3.28 0.61
C ALA A 996 60.90 4.37 1.68
N ALA A 997 59.86 4.69 2.43
CA ALA A 997 59.87 5.62 3.56
C ALA A 997 60.80 5.11 4.68
N ALA A 998 60.73 3.82 5.03
CA ALA A 998 61.63 3.19 6.01
C ALA A 998 63.09 3.16 5.54
N LYS A 999 63.35 2.93 4.25
CA LYS A 999 64.70 3.05 3.66
C LYS A 999 65.19 4.50 3.66
N LYS A 1000 64.31 5.48 3.41
CA LYS A 1000 64.62 6.92 3.46
C LYS A 1000 64.93 7.36 4.89
N ALA A 1001 64.19 6.86 5.88
CA ALA A 1001 64.45 7.04 7.30
C ALA A 1001 65.80 6.42 7.74
N LYS A 1002 66.11 5.18 7.30
CA LYS A 1002 67.43 4.56 7.54
C LYS A 1002 68.59 5.29 6.86
N ARG A 1003 68.39 5.82 5.64
CA ARG A 1003 69.39 6.65 4.95
C ARG A 1003 69.61 7.99 5.67
N SER A 1004 68.55 8.62 6.17
CA SER A 1004 68.62 9.83 7.00
C SER A 1004 69.39 9.58 8.30
N ALA A 1005 69.09 8.48 9.00
CA ALA A 1005 69.81 8.08 10.22
C ALA A 1005 71.30 7.79 9.96
N ARG A 1006 71.64 7.13 8.84
CA ARG A 1006 73.03 6.86 8.46
C ARG A 1006 73.79 8.12 8.02
N ARG A 1007 73.08 9.11 7.44
CA ARG A 1007 73.65 10.42 7.09
C ARG A 1007 73.91 11.28 8.33
N LYS A 1008 73.03 11.20 9.35
CA LYS A 1008 73.26 11.80 10.67
C LYS A 1008 74.44 11.17 11.43
N ALA A 1009 74.62 9.85 11.33
CA ALA A 1009 75.75 9.15 11.93
C ALA A 1009 77.09 9.47 11.24
N ASN A 1010 77.11 9.63 9.90
CA ASN A 1010 78.32 10.05 9.18
C ASN A 1010 78.66 11.54 9.35
N THR A 1011 77.71 12.39 9.77
CA THR A 1011 78.00 13.80 10.12
C THR A 1011 78.45 13.97 11.58
N SER A 1012 78.32 12.95 12.45
CA SER A 1012 78.88 12.96 13.80
C SER A 1012 80.32 12.41 13.88
N GLU A 1013 80.80 11.66 12.88
CA GLU A 1013 82.20 11.19 12.80
C GLU A 1013 83.14 12.16 12.05
N GLY A 1014 82.63 13.28 11.52
CA GLY A 1014 83.41 14.29 10.79
C GLY A 1014 83.71 15.57 11.58
N ALA A 1015 83.40 15.62 12.87
CA ALA A 1015 83.59 16.80 13.73
C ALA A 1015 84.48 16.55 14.97
N GLU A 1016 85.15 15.38 15.05
CA GLU A 1016 86.20 15.08 16.04
C GLU A 1016 87.45 14.56 15.32
N ARG A 1017 88.02 15.37 14.41
CA ARG A 1017 89.43 15.32 14.00
C ARG A 1017 89.90 16.71 13.51
N ASP A 1018 90.69 17.56 14.19
CA ASP A 1018 91.37 17.55 15.50
C ASP A 1018 91.52 16.15 16.12
N VAL A 1019 92.30 15.22 15.55
CA VAL A 1019 93.36 15.29 14.51
C VAL A 1019 93.15 14.20 13.47
#